data_AF-H3H8X5-F1
#
_entry.id   AF-H3H8X5-F1
#
_cell.length_a   1.000
_cell.length_b   1.000
_cell.length_c   1.000
_cell.angle_alpha   90.00
_cell.angle_beta   90.00
_cell.angle_gamma   90.00
#
_symmetry.space_group_name_H-M   'P 1'
#
loop_
_entity.id
_entity.type
_entity.pdbx_description
1 polymer ?
#
loop_
_entity_poly.entity_id
_entity_poly.type
_entity_poly.pdbx_seq_one_letter_code
_entity_poly.pdbx_strand_id
1 'polypeptide(L)'
;MVLADPQATTKMIVDAALQANVRVLIQSSWSDMAGDLDIPPNVFFIGNCPHDWLMPRVCAVVHHGGAGTTAAGLLAGKPTFIVPFFGDQPFWGHAVVKAGVGVEPCPITKLTTEKLREAFVGLMNPTLRARALDLRDVMQHEDGAGEAVRSFYRHLPTQDMFCDLDHERIATQWSIRDRLKLCDRCALIVSERLENAGKKMVSYHVVDYTARGPNSTLAGASAGAGAFFHEFAGAYTGLVREPVKGFSKNGVAGGAIGTLKGVGCFLVRPTLGLVHFTDRVVTGHINAHREEGEQKHSSMLDRGFMSAIGVQKGLANSHTPSTEGNSVDNVLFADKSVRKQMLRAISNKAEVYRMRYQATLDFRKTQSGRLPEYNPLFPSTTTGHQQLARIRAPGLAPTGITSKRSDPAHQQQVVKLLEVQLTSRGSVNVQIDLLCEDFDAVDNNTITRWRQFAAFQCGKAVQAQRATKPAVPPMNVCLAAVGTWDNGVKQFAAVGLKLAAHGHRVRLAANECFRSKVTALGLEFYPLAGVPDSVQEFVQLIHDAQTSAALDSELGRSSLGALQSFRELVYSLWPAAYGSDPHGCGPNKPGVHFRADALLWHPMLLGHVHVAQRLGIPLQCASLEPLSPTFEFPHVLSSFAALDSAVTMTPRHTNLLTHGVVDATLNRGSVADILTQFRSFIGLTSCLNRPDPLVQWEVPHVYLYNPALLSKPLDWGEELTVAGHVTLRSGQTPPAVPQALTQFAFSSSSPPVIYFGVSTRTFVFGEFEDLLQKIDRAAQQLRVRVIVQARDVGDAARSPYRSASVYLVDAEVPYDQLFAGVAATIHWGEPDVLAEGLMAGKPMAVCGSHPSQLFAAHLCQRVGVGIPPINASTCTVESLVASFQQLLQPGIRANAQAFAPTFDPEGAVNIAVRSFYSNLPLEAMMCDIDPTKIARVFDSHHMMKLSREAYLVVQPVRDDSKGFVPYKPLQYDELCPPVFSIPGHPSDIPHDVKPPRDLDAVGMAIEVLTARSSESSRRSSSFCSGNARDVFWSSTEEEEVVRKITNTAYERLVKPALRKRDKLTHMFSGKPKAQPSSKPQARKTSIAERFNRR
;
A
#
# COMPACT_ATOMS: atom_id res chain seq x y z
N MET A 1 -16.61 -29.59 -13.33
CA MET A 1 -16.30 -29.24 -14.73
C MET A 1 -16.65 -30.43 -15.59
N VAL A 2 -17.37 -30.22 -16.70
CA VAL A 2 -17.81 -31.30 -17.60
C VAL A 2 -17.02 -31.19 -18.89
N LEU A 3 -16.29 -32.24 -19.26
CA LEU A 3 -15.65 -32.36 -20.57
C LEU A 3 -16.74 -32.48 -21.63
N ALA A 4 -16.65 -31.70 -22.71
CA ALA A 4 -17.62 -31.74 -23.81
C ALA A 4 -17.65 -33.11 -24.50
N ASP A 5 -16.47 -33.73 -24.68
CA ASP A 5 -16.31 -35.10 -25.18
C ASP A 5 -15.24 -35.85 -24.37
N PRO A 6 -15.64 -36.57 -23.31
CA PRO A 6 -14.73 -37.36 -22.48
C PRO A 6 -14.00 -38.46 -23.25
N GLN A 7 -14.63 -39.11 -24.23
CA GLN A 7 -14.03 -40.20 -24.99
C GLN A 7 -12.97 -39.69 -25.96
N ALA A 8 -13.24 -38.60 -26.67
CA ALA A 8 -12.24 -37.96 -27.52
C ALA A 8 -11.04 -37.45 -26.70
N THR A 9 -11.29 -36.89 -25.51
CA THR A 9 -10.22 -36.45 -24.59
C THR A 9 -9.37 -37.63 -24.11
N THR A 10 -10.00 -38.74 -23.72
CA THR A 10 -9.28 -39.96 -23.33
C THR A 10 -8.46 -40.52 -24.48
N LYS A 11 -9.03 -40.60 -25.68
CA LYS A 11 -8.30 -41.05 -26.87
C LYS A 11 -7.08 -40.16 -27.15
N MET A 12 -7.25 -38.84 -27.05
CA MET A 12 -6.15 -37.87 -27.17
C MET A 12 -5.05 -38.11 -26.13
N ILE A 13 -5.41 -38.38 -24.87
CA ILE A 13 -4.45 -38.70 -23.80
C ILE A 13 -3.71 -40.01 -24.10
N VAL A 14 -4.44 -41.06 -24.52
CA VAL A 14 -3.87 -42.37 -24.85
C VAL A 14 -2.91 -42.27 -26.03
N ASP A 15 -3.32 -41.61 -27.12
CA ASP A 15 -2.50 -41.42 -28.31
C ASP A 15 -1.23 -40.62 -27.98
N ALA A 16 -1.35 -39.55 -27.19
CA ALA A 16 -0.21 -38.74 -26.75
C ALA A 16 0.73 -39.54 -25.82
N ALA A 17 0.20 -40.37 -24.93
CA ALA A 17 0.98 -41.22 -24.04
C ALA A 17 1.79 -42.28 -24.80
N LEU A 18 1.18 -42.90 -25.82
CA LEU A 18 1.85 -43.86 -26.70
C LEU A 18 2.95 -43.18 -27.53
N GLN A 19 2.66 -42.02 -28.13
CA GLN A 19 3.63 -41.27 -28.93
C GLN A 19 4.81 -40.72 -28.11
N ALA A 20 4.55 -40.29 -26.87
CA ALA A 20 5.60 -39.83 -25.95
C ALA A 20 6.29 -40.98 -25.19
N ASN A 21 5.82 -42.23 -25.33
CA ASN A 21 6.30 -43.40 -24.60
C ASN A 21 6.33 -43.20 -23.06
N VAL A 22 5.26 -42.64 -22.51
CA VAL A 22 5.12 -42.35 -21.07
C VAL A 22 4.01 -43.19 -20.43
N ARG A 23 4.10 -43.35 -19.10
CA ARG A 23 3.03 -43.94 -18.29
C ARG A 23 2.11 -42.84 -17.74
N VAL A 24 0.80 -42.97 -17.94
CA VAL A 24 -0.17 -41.95 -17.53
C VAL A 24 -1.16 -42.53 -16.54
N LEU A 25 -1.32 -41.84 -15.41
CA LEU A 25 -2.40 -42.08 -14.45
C LEU A 25 -3.50 -41.04 -14.70
N ILE A 26 -4.71 -41.50 -15.01
CA ILE A 26 -5.86 -40.62 -15.21
C ILE A 26 -6.73 -40.71 -13.96
N GLN A 27 -6.78 -39.64 -13.17
CA GLN A 27 -7.68 -39.54 -12.03
C GLN A 27 -9.08 -39.15 -12.51
N SER A 28 -10.03 -40.09 -12.48
CA SER A 28 -11.42 -39.85 -12.86
C SER A 28 -12.39 -40.46 -11.85
N SER A 29 -13.43 -39.69 -11.48
CA SER A 29 -14.51 -40.16 -10.61
C SER A 29 -15.73 -40.54 -11.45
N TRP A 30 -15.97 -41.84 -11.63
CA TRP A 30 -17.27 -42.44 -11.99
C TRP A 30 -17.97 -42.00 -13.30
N SER A 31 -17.34 -41.21 -14.17
CA SER A 31 -17.77 -41.03 -15.57
C SER A 31 -17.00 -41.97 -16.48
N ASP A 32 -17.69 -42.63 -17.42
CA ASP A 32 -17.15 -43.48 -18.50
C ASP A 32 -16.19 -42.65 -19.41
N MET A 33 -15.05 -42.19 -18.90
CA MET A 33 -14.01 -41.53 -19.68
C MET A 33 -13.40 -42.51 -20.69
N ALA A 34 -13.28 -43.79 -20.31
CA ALA A 34 -12.80 -44.84 -21.19
C ALA A 34 -13.89 -45.34 -22.16
N GLY A 35 -15.14 -45.47 -21.73
CA GLY A 35 -16.17 -46.12 -22.55
C GLY A 35 -15.71 -47.52 -23.00
N ASP A 36 -15.77 -47.79 -24.31
CA ASP A 36 -15.28 -49.02 -24.95
C ASP A 36 -13.86 -48.89 -25.54
N LEU A 37 -13.08 -47.86 -25.15
CA LEU A 37 -11.71 -47.68 -25.63
C LEU A 37 -10.78 -48.78 -25.11
N ASP A 38 -9.98 -49.36 -26.00
CA ASP A 38 -8.90 -50.27 -25.62
C ASP A 38 -7.77 -49.46 -24.95
N ILE A 39 -7.56 -49.69 -23.65
CA ILE A 39 -6.62 -48.92 -22.85
C ILE A 39 -5.27 -49.64 -22.85
N PRO A 40 -4.20 -49.04 -23.39
CA PRO A 40 -2.90 -49.70 -23.45
C PRO A 40 -2.28 -49.84 -22.05
N PRO A 41 -1.35 -50.79 -21.85
CA PRO A 41 -0.80 -51.12 -20.54
C PRO A 41 -0.04 -49.97 -19.84
N ASN A 42 0.33 -48.91 -20.58
CA ASN A 42 0.97 -47.72 -20.04
C ASN A 42 -0.02 -46.65 -19.54
N VAL A 43 -1.34 -46.86 -19.66
CA VAL A 43 -2.36 -45.92 -19.16
C VAL A 43 -3.22 -46.61 -18.10
N PHE A 44 -3.42 -45.97 -16.94
CA PHE A 44 -4.21 -46.53 -15.85
C PHE A 44 -5.18 -45.49 -15.29
N PHE A 45 -6.44 -45.88 -15.14
CA PHE A 45 -7.47 -45.04 -14.52
C PHE A 45 -7.49 -45.27 -13.02
N ILE A 46 -7.19 -44.21 -12.27
CA ILE A 46 -7.33 -44.21 -10.82
C ILE A 46 -8.63 -43.50 -10.46
N GLY A 47 -9.38 -44.09 -9.53
CA GLY A 47 -10.59 -43.47 -8.99
C GLY A 47 -10.28 -42.24 -8.14
N ASN A 48 -11.20 -41.89 -7.23
CA ASN A 48 -10.93 -40.81 -6.29
C ASN A 48 -9.70 -41.15 -5.42
N CYS A 49 -8.69 -40.27 -5.41
CA CYS A 49 -7.43 -40.48 -4.70
C CYS A 49 -6.94 -39.17 -4.08
N PRO A 50 -6.53 -39.15 -2.80
CA PRO A 50 -5.95 -37.96 -2.18
C PRO A 50 -4.68 -37.49 -2.90
N HIS A 51 -4.57 -36.18 -3.16
CA HIS A 51 -3.45 -35.59 -3.90
C HIS A 51 -2.14 -35.63 -3.11
N ASP A 52 -2.19 -35.43 -1.80
CA ASP A 52 -1.07 -35.56 -0.86
C ASP A 52 -0.45 -36.98 -0.88
N TRP A 53 -1.27 -38.01 -1.13
CA TRP A 53 -0.77 -39.36 -1.34
C TRP A 53 -0.32 -39.61 -2.78
N LEU A 54 -1.09 -39.18 -3.79
CA LEU A 54 -0.81 -39.53 -5.18
C LEU A 54 0.37 -38.74 -5.75
N MET A 55 0.39 -37.42 -5.56
CA MET A 55 1.32 -36.52 -6.26
C MET A 55 2.78 -36.78 -5.93
N PRO A 56 3.19 -37.17 -4.70
CA PRO A 56 4.59 -37.57 -4.44
C PRO A 56 5.06 -38.76 -5.28
N ARG A 57 4.15 -39.63 -5.72
CA ARG A 57 4.41 -40.91 -6.41
C ARG A 57 4.42 -40.78 -7.93
N VAL A 58 4.07 -39.63 -8.48
CA VAL A 58 4.14 -39.36 -9.93
C VAL A 58 5.43 -38.61 -10.31
N CYS A 59 5.74 -38.55 -11.59
CA CYS A 59 6.90 -37.80 -12.10
C CYS A 59 6.54 -36.35 -12.50
N ALA A 60 5.29 -36.11 -12.91
CA ALA A 60 4.76 -34.81 -13.29
C ALA A 60 3.23 -34.80 -13.09
N VAL A 61 2.61 -33.62 -13.10
CA VAL A 61 1.16 -33.44 -12.90
C VAL A 61 0.55 -32.68 -14.08
N VAL A 62 -0.54 -33.19 -14.62
CA VAL A 62 -1.37 -32.47 -15.61
C VAL A 62 -2.75 -32.25 -15.03
N HIS A 63 -3.20 -31.01 -14.97
CA HIS A 63 -4.50 -30.69 -14.39
C HIS A 63 -5.07 -29.37 -14.94
N HIS A 64 -6.29 -29.04 -14.55
CA HIS A 64 -6.99 -27.88 -15.12
C HIS A 64 -6.54 -26.51 -14.58
N GLY A 65 -5.58 -26.45 -13.65
CA GLY A 65 -5.12 -25.18 -13.07
C GLY A 65 -5.90 -24.65 -11.87
N GLY A 66 -6.65 -25.48 -11.12
CA GLY A 66 -7.23 -25.03 -9.84
C GLY A 66 -6.15 -24.78 -8.78
N ALA A 67 -6.23 -23.65 -8.07
CA ALA A 67 -5.22 -23.20 -7.09
C ALA A 67 -4.71 -24.30 -6.13
N GLY A 68 -5.63 -25.05 -5.51
CA GLY A 68 -5.26 -26.12 -4.58
C GLY A 68 -4.54 -27.31 -5.24
N THR A 69 -4.92 -27.65 -6.47
CA THR A 69 -4.26 -28.73 -7.24
C THR A 69 -2.89 -28.28 -7.74
N THR A 70 -2.75 -27.01 -8.16
CA THR A 70 -1.46 -26.40 -8.50
C THR A 70 -0.52 -26.46 -7.30
N ALA A 71 -0.99 -25.97 -6.14
CA ALA A 71 -0.21 -25.98 -4.91
C ALA A 71 0.19 -27.41 -4.50
N ALA A 72 -0.72 -28.38 -4.57
CA ALA A 72 -0.42 -29.77 -4.24
C ALA A 72 0.65 -30.39 -5.16
N GLY A 73 0.62 -30.09 -6.46
CA GLY A 73 1.62 -30.58 -7.41
C GLY A 73 3.02 -30.03 -7.13
N LEU A 74 3.09 -28.72 -6.84
CA LEU A 74 4.34 -28.03 -6.50
C LEU A 74 4.86 -28.41 -5.11
N LEU A 75 4.00 -28.60 -4.11
CA LEU A 75 4.35 -29.14 -2.79
C LEU A 75 4.86 -30.60 -2.85
N ALA A 76 4.49 -31.34 -3.90
CA ALA A 76 5.07 -32.66 -4.18
C ALA A 76 6.39 -32.58 -4.97
N GLY A 77 6.83 -31.37 -5.35
CA GLY A 77 8.02 -31.11 -6.14
C GLY A 77 7.91 -31.63 -7.58
N LYS A 78 6.72 -31.52 -8.19
CA LYS A 78 6.45 -32.11 -9.51
C LYS A 78 6.28 -31.02 -10.59
N PRO A 79 6.98 -31.16 -11.73
CA PRO A 79 6.68 -30.37 -12.92
C PRO A 79 5.20 -30.43 -13.28
N THR A 80 4.62 -29.30 -13.64
CA THR A 80 3.17 -29.16 -13.79
C THR A 80 2.77 -28.62 -15.16
N PHE A 81 1.75 -29.21 -15.79
CA PHE A 81 1.11 -28.69 -17.01
C PHE A 81 -0.34 -28.33 -16.72
N ILE A 82 -0.73 -27.11 -17.05
CA ILE A 82 -2.06 -26.57 -16.78
C ILE A 82 -2.87 -26.48 -18.07
N VAL A 83 -4.05 -27.11 -18.06
CA VAL A 83 -5.02 -27.14 -19.15
C VAL A 83 -6.28 -26.36 -18.74
N PRO A 84 -6.29 -25.02 -18.87
CA PRO A 84 -7.35 -24.19 -18.33
C PRO A 84 -8.67 -24.34 -19.10
N PHE A 85 -9.76 -24.27 -18.36
CA PHE A 85 -11.12 -24.22 -18.88
C PHE A 85 -11.69 -22.80 -18.80
N PHE A 86 -11.59 -22.14 -17.64
CA PHE A 86 -12.04 -20.76 -17.41
C PHE A 86 -11.51 -20.20 -16.08
N GLY A 87 -11.75 -18.92 -15.80
CA GLY A 87 -11.52 -18.31 -14.48
C GLY A 87 -10.05 -18.04 -14.18
N ASP A 88 -9.61 -18.40 -12.97
CA ASP A 88 -8.24 -18.21 -12.45
C ASP A 88 -7.22 -19.21 -13.02
N GLN A 89 -7.68 -20.22 -13.76
CA GLN A 89 -6.85 -21.31 -14.26
C GLN A 89 -5.76 -20.88 -15.26
N PRO A 90 -6.00 -19.96 -16.22
CA PRO A 90 -4.94 -19.44 -17.07
C PRO A 90 -3.86 -18.71 -16.28
N PHE A 91 -4.24 -18.00 -15.20
CA PHE A 91 -3.28 -17.32 -14.32
C PHE A 91 -2.32 -18.33 -13.68
N TRP A 92 -2.85 -19.42 -13.10
CA TRP A 92 -2.01 -20.47 -12.51
C TRP A 92 -1.10 -21.13 -13.55
N GLY A 93 -1.59 -21.32 -14.77
CA GLY A 93 -0.77 -21.80 -15.89
C GLY A 93 0.45 -20.93 -16.17
N HIS A 94 0.25 -19.61 -16.28
CA HIS A 94 1.34 -18.67 -16.50
C HIS A 94 2.26 -18.54 -15.29
N ALA A 95 1.73 -18.65 -14.06
CA ALA A 95 2.53 -18.62 -12.84
C ALA A 95 3.52 -19.80 -12.77
N VAL A 96 3.05 -21.01 -13.10
CA VAL A 96 3.85 -22.23 -13.17
C VAL A 96 4.99 -22.12 -14.20
N VAL A 97 4.71 -21.55 -15.38
CA VAL A 97 5.72 -21.34 -16.42
C VAL A 97 6.72 -20.25 -16.03
N LYS A 98 6.23 -19.14 -15.46
CA LYS A 98 7.08 -18.03 -15.02
C LYS A 98 8.05 -18.47 -13.92
N ALA A 99 7.59 -19.33 -13.01
CA ALA A 99 8.43 -19.95 -11.98
C ALA A 99 9.38 -21.03 -12.55
N GLY A 100 9.25 -21.38 -13.83
CA GLY A 100 10.10 -22.39 -14.48
C GLY A 100 9.86 -23.81 -13.96
N VAL A 101 8.67 -24.09 -13.42
CA VAL A 101 8.29 -25.39 -12.83
C VAL A 101 7.23 -26.12 -13.65
N GLY A 102 7.05 -25.72 -14.91
CA GLY A 102 6.12 -26.36 -15.82
C GLY A 102 6.22 -25.88 -17.25
N VAL A 103 5.32 -26.37 -18.09
CA VAL A 103 5.27 -26.10 -19.54
C VAL A 103 4.12 -25.17 -19.89
N GLU A 104 4.21 -24.50 -21.04
CA GLU A 104 3.23 -23.51 -21.53
C GLU A 104 1.78 -24.02 -21.42
N PRO A 105 0.86 -23.30 -20.74
CA PRO A 105 -0.50 -23.77 -20.55
C PRO A 105 -1.27 -23.81 -21.87
N CYS A 106 -2.13 -24.80 -22.02
CA CYS A 106 -2.94 -24.97 -23.23
C CYS A 106 -4.43 -25.00 -22.88
N PRO A 107 -5.22 -23.98 -23.26
CA PRO A 107 -6.67 -24.02 -23.04
C PRO A 107 -7.27 -25.30 -23.59
N ILE A 108 -8.23 -25.89 -22.87
CA ILE A 108 -8.82 -27.19 -23.25
C ILE A 108 -9.39 -27.18 -24.68
N THR A 109 -9.87 -26.02 -25.15
CA THR A 109 -10.40 -25.83 -26.52
C THR A 109 -9.34 -25.87 -27.61
N LYS A 110 -8.06 -25.66 -27.26
CA LYS A 110 -6.91 -25.66 -28.17
C LYS A 110 -6.00 -26.88 -27.98
N LEU A 111 -6.35 -27.78 -27.05
CA LEU A 111 -5.58 -28.97 -26.73
C LEU A 111 -5.71 -29.99 -27.85
N THR A 112 -4.57 -30.53 -28.28
CA THR A 112 -4.48 -31.57 -29.31
C THR A 112 -3.55 -32.68 -28.84
N THR A 113 -3.61 -33.85 -29.47
CA THR A 113 -2.70 -34.98 -29.18
C THR A 113 -1.24 -34.53 -29.26
N GLU A 114 -0.89 -33.75 -30.28
CA GLU A 114 0.47 -33.26 -30.49
C GLU A 114 0.94 -32.33 -29.35
N LYS A 115 0.10 -31.36 -28.95
CA LYS A 115 0.43 -30.46 -27.83
C LYS A 115 0.55 -31.20 -26.51
N LEU A 116 -0.29 -32.22 -26.29
CA LEU A 116 -0.22 -33.04 -25.09
C LEU A 116 1.03 -33.92 -25.08
N ARG A 117 1.43 -34.46 -26.25
CA ARG A 117 2.71 -35.18 -26.43
C ARG A 117 3.90 -34.27 -26.14
N GLU A 118 3.93 -33.07 -26.71
CA GLU A 118 4.96 -32.06 -26.43
C GLU A 118 5.03 -31.71 -24.95
N ALA A 119 3.88 -31.51 -24.30
CA ALA A 119 3.81 -31.26 -22.87
C ALA A 119 4.35 -32.44 -22.05
N PHE A 120 4.00 -33.69 -22.37
CA PHE A 120 4.55 -34.87 -21.69
C PHE A 120 6.08 -34.96 -21.82
N VAL A 121 6.62 -34.73 -23.01
CA VAL A 121 8.08 -34.71 -23.22
C VAL A 121 8.72 -33.56 -22.44
N GLY A 122 8.12 -32.36 -22.49
CA GLY A 122 8.61 -31.18 -21.78
C GLY A 122 8.64 -31.37 -20.26
N LEU A 123 7.62 -31.99 -19.68
CA LEU A 123 7.52 -32.27 -18.24
C LEU A 123 8.61 -33.24 -17.73
N MET A 124 9.21 -34.03 -18.62
CA MET A 124 10.32 -34.93 -18.28
C MET A 124 11.68 -34.22 -18.25
N ASN A 125 11.73 -32.91 -18.53
CA ASN A 125 12.96 -32.13 -18.47
C ASN A 125 13.56 -32.12 -17.05
N PRO A 126 14.82 -32.59 -16.86
CA PRO A 126 15.48 -32.62 -15.56
C PRO A 126 15.55 -31.25 -14.88
N THR A 127 15.68 -30.17 -15.65
CA THR A 127 15.75 -28.80 -15.15
C THR A 127 14.42 -28.35 -14.54
N LEU A 128 13.28 -28.67 -15.16
CA LEU A 128 11.96 -28.37 -14.59
C LEU A 128 11.75 -29.13 -13.28
N ARG A 129 12.24 -30.39 -13.22
CA ARG A 129 12.14 -31.22 -12.02
C ARG A 129 13.01 -30.69 -10.87
N ALA A 130 14.23 -30.26 -11.15
CA ALA A 130 15.09 -29.62 -10.16
C ALA A 130 14.40 -28.38 -9.56
N ARG A 131 13.93 -27.47 -10.41
CA ARG A 131 13.22 -26.26 -9.98
C ARG A 131 11.95 -26.54 -9.19
N ALA A 132 11.18 -27.56 -9.58
CA ALA A 132 9.99 -27.94 -8.83
C ALA A 132 10.34 -28.45 -7.42
N LEU A 133 11.47 -29.15 -7.25
CA LEU A 133 11.98 -29.56 -5.93
C LEU A 133 12.49 -28.37 -5.11
N ASP A 134 13.17 -27.42 -5.73
CA ASP A 134 13.63 -26.20 -5.04
C ASP A 134 12.43 -25.38 -4.56
N LEU A 135 11.42 -25.20 -5.41
CA LEU A 135 10.18 -24.51 -5.04
C LEU A 135 9.42 -25.24 -3.94
N ARG A 136 9.39 -26.57 -3.96
CA ARG A 136 8.82 -27.35 -2.85
C ARG A 136 9.53 -27.01 -1.54
N ASP A 137 10.85 -26.99 -1.55
CA ASP A 137 11.63 -26.76 -0.33
C ASP A 137 11.37 -25.36 0.23
N VAL A 138 11.24 -24.35 -0.63
CA VAL A 138 10.77 -23.01 -0.24
C VAL A 138 9.38 -23.09 0.39
N MET A 139 8.40 -23.68 -0.33
CA MET A 139 7.02 -23.78 0.14
C MET A 139 6.87 -24.58 1.45
N GLN A 140 7.77 -25.52 1.75
CA GLN A 140 7.75 -26.30 3.00
C GLN A 140 8.22 -25.50 4.22
N HIS A 141 9.03 -24.46 4.02
CA HIS A 141 9.48 -23.57 5.10
C HIS A 141 8.52 -22.39 5.35
N GLU A 142 7.49 -22.24 4.52
CA GLU A 142 6.47 -21.21 4.68
C GLU A 142 5.49 -21.56 5.82
N ASP A 143 5.28 -20.61 6.73
CA ASP A 143 4.19 -20.68 7.70
C ASP A 143 2.95 -19.96 7.14
N GLY A 144 2.39 -20.49 6.03
CA GLY A 144 1.26 -19.87 5.35
C GLY A 144 0.01 -19.73 6.23
N ALA A 145 -0.21 -20.67 7.15
CA ALA A 145 -1.29 -20.58 8.13
C ALA A 145 -1.02 -19.47 9.16
N GLY A 146 0.20 -19.38 9.68
CA GLY A 146 0.59 -18.30 10.58
C GLY A 146 0.57 -16.94 9.90
N GLU A 147 1.02 -16.81 8.65
CA GLU A 147 0.91 -15.57 7.88
C GLU A 147 -0.54 -15.18 7.58
N ALA A 148 -1.41 -16.15 7.26
CA ALA A 148 -2.84 -15.88 7.12
C ALA A 148 -3.44 -15.35 8.44
N VAL A 149 -3.03 -15.93 9.57
CA VAL A 149 -3.45 -15.46 10.91
C VAL A 149 -2.86 -14.08 11.23
N ARG A 150 -1.57 -13.82 10.93
CA ARG A 150 -0.91 -12.51 11.11
C ARG A 150 -1.60 -11.44 10.26
N SER A 151 -1.89 -11.76 9.00
CA SER A 151 -2.64 -10.90 8.09
C SER A 151 -4.04 -10.62 8.64
N PHE A 152 -4.75 -11.65 9.13
CA PHE A 152 -6.04 -11.46 9.78
C PHE A 152 -5.94 -10.48 10.97
N TYR A 153 -5.01 -10.69 11.90
CA TYR A 153 -4.84 -9.81 13.07
C TYR A 153 -4.36 -8.39 12.69
N ARG A 154 -3.54 -8.24 11.65
CA ARG A 154 -3.10 -6.94 11.13
C ARG A 154 -4.26 -6.09 10.62
N HIS A 155 -5.29 -6.74 10.08
CA HIS A 155 -6.46 -6.07 9.51
C HIS A 155 -7.66 -5.99 10.47
N LEU A 156 -7.54 -6.50 11.70
CA LEU A 156 -8.56 -6.28 12.72
C LEU A 156 -8.47 -4.84 13.26
N PRO A 157 -9.57 -4.06 13.26
CA PRO A 157 -9.61 -2.75 13.90
C PRO A 157 -9.69 -2.92 15.43
N THR A 158 -8.64 -3.49 16.01
CA THR A 158 -8.55 -3.90 17.41
C THR A 158 -8.87 -2.74 18.36
N GLN A 159 -8.47 -1.52 18.01
CA GLN A 159 -8.83 -0.31 18.76
C GLN A 159 -10.33 -0.16 18.92
N ASP A 160 -11.11 -0.37 17.87
CA ASP A 160 -12.57 -0.24 17.91
C ASP A 160 -13.23 -1.50 18.49
N MET A 161 -12.52 -2.64 18.56
CA MET A 161 -13.08 -3.91 19.03
C MET A 161 -13.36 -3.97 20.52
N PHE A 162 -12.55 -3.32 21.36
CA PHE A 162 -12.60 -3.52 22.81
C PHE A 162 -13.52 -2.55 23.53
N CYS A 163 -14.12 -3.01 24.63
CA CYS A 163 -14.97 -2.23 25.52
C CYS A 163 -14.17 -1.14 26.24
N ASP A 164 -14.68 0.09 26.28
CA ASP A 164 -14.07 1.27 26.90
C ASP A 164 -13.87 1.16 28.42
N LEU A 165 -14.59 0.25 29.08
CA LEU A 165 -14.48 0.06 30.53
C LEU A 165 -13.79 -1.24 30.92
N ASP A 166 -13.61 -2.17 29.98
CA ASP A 166 -13.04 -3.50 30.18
C ASP A 166 -12.35 -3.94 28.88
N HIS A 167 -11.08 -3.57 28.73
CA HIS A 167 -10.32 -3.72 27.49
C HIS A 167 -9.91 -5.16 27.18
N GLU A 168 -10.24 -6.10 28.06
CA GLU A 168 -10.09 -7.53 27.80
C GLU A 168 -11.33 -8.12 27.10
N ARG A 169 -12.42 -7.34 26.99
CA ARG A 169 -13.69 -7.79 26.42
C ARG A 169 -14.09 -6.96 25.21
N ILE A 170 -14.69 -7.64 24.24
CA ILE A 170 -15.20 -7.02 23.02
C ILE A 170 -16.42 -6.14 23.38
N ALA A 171 -16.47 -4.95 22.78
CA ALA A 171 -17.62 -4.09 22.87
C ALA A 171 -18.77 -4.66 22.01
N THR A 172 -19.94 -4.79 22.62
CA THR A 172 -21.16 -5.30 21.99
C THR A 172 -22.31 -4.31 22.09
N GLN A 173 -22.16 -3.29 22.93
CA GLN A 173 -23.18 -2.28 23.24
C GLN A 173 -22.58 -0.88 23.13
N TRP A 174 -23.41 0.10 22.80
CA TRP A 174 -23.06 1.52 22.78
C TRP A 174 -24.03 2.26 23.70
N SER A 175 -23.48 2.93 24.71
CA SER A 175 -24.24 3.88 25.51
C SER A 175 -24.38 5.16 24.72
N ILE A 176 -25.60 5.47 24.24
CA ILE A 176 -25.88 6.73 23.53
C ILE A 176 -25.57 7.93 24.43
N ARG A 177 -25.88 7.82 25.73
CA ARG A 177 -25.70 8.91 26.68
C ARG A 177 -24.24 9.11 27.05
N ASP A 178 -23.57 8.03 27.43
CA ASP A 178 -22.20 8.11 27.94
C ASP A 178 -21.17 8.08 26.81
N ARG A 179 -21.61 7.79 25.58
CA ARG A 179 -20.77 7.61 24.38
C ARG A 179 -19.64 6.61 24.61
N LEU A 180 -19.99 5.47 25.21
CA LEU A 180 -19.07 4.39 25.52
C LEU A 180 -19.42 3.13 24.75
N LYS A 181 -18.41 2.48 24.18
CA LYS A 181 -18.50 1.11 23.69
C LYS A 181 -18.31 0.16 24.87
N LEU A 182 -19.31 -0.65 25.13
CA LEU A 182 -19.42 -1.44 26.35
C LEU A 182 -19.53 -2.92 25.97
N CYS A 183 -18.85 -3.78 26.71
CA CYS A 183 -19.20 -5.19 26.75
C CYS A 183 -20.51 -5.33 27.53
N ASP A 184 -21.24 -6.43 27.33
CA ASP A 184 -22.56 -6.63 27.96
C ASP A 184 -22.55 -6.42 29.48
N ARG A 185 -21.46 -6.82 30.15
CA ARG A 185 -21.28 -6.61 31.59
C ARG A 185 -21.21 -5.13 31.96
N CYS A 186 -20.43 -4.36 31.21
CA CYS A 186 -20.28 -2.93 31.45
C CYS A 186 -21.55 -2.18 31.07
N ALA A 187 -22.26 -2.62 30.03
CA ALA A 187 -23.54 -2.08 29.62
C ALA A 187 -24.59 -2.22 30.73
N LEU A 188 -24.65 -3.38 31.38
CA LEU A 188 -25.56 -3.62 32.52
C LEU A 188 -25.33 -2.61 33.65
N ILE A 189 -24.08 -2.50 34.12
CA ILE A 189 -23.70 -1.59 35.22
C ILE A 189 -23.98 -0.13 34.84
N VAL A 190 -23.71 0.25 33.59
CA VAL A 190 -23.95 1.61 33.12
C VAL A 190 -25.45 1.88 32.99
N SER A 191 -26.25 0.90 32.59
CA SER A 191 -27.71 1.02 32.45
C SER A 191 -28.46 1.12 33.79
N GLU A 192 -27.89 0.59 34.88
CA GLU A 192 -28.48 0.64 36.23
C GLU A 192 -28.35 2.00 36.92
N ARG A 193 -27.59 2.94 36.34
CA ARG A 193 -27.48 4.30 36.89
C ARG A 193 -28.81 5.03 36.73
N LEU A 194 -29.30 5.65 37.81
CA LEU A 194 -30.51 6.50 37.83
C LEU A 194 -30.52 7.53 36.70
N GLU A 195 -29.37 8.07 36.35
CA GLU A 195 -29.24 9.06 35.29
C GLU A 195 -29.39 8.45 33.88
N ASN A 196 -29.08 7.17 33.71
CA ASN A 196 -29.29 6.44 32.46
C ASN A 196 -30.68 5.80 32.35
N ALA A 197 -31.54 5.97 33.37
CA ALA A 197 -32.92 5.51 33.34
C ALA A 197 -33.67 6.16 32.17
N GLY A 198 -34.17 5.31 31.25
CA GLY A 198 -34.93 5.74 30.08
C GLY A 198 -34.10 6.07 28.82
N LYS A 199 -32.76 6.00 28.87
CA LYS A 199 -31.92 6.16 27.66
C LYS A 199 -31.49 4.81 27.08
N LYS A 200 -31.47 4.74 25.75
CA LYS A 200 -31.38 3.48 24.99
C LYS A 200 -29.92 3.03 24.84
N MET A 201 -29.58 1.85 25.36
CA MET A 201 -28.41 1.10 24.92
C MET A 201 -28.68 0.54 23.53
N VAL A 202 -27.71 0.61 22.62
CA VAL A 202 -27.83 0.05 21.27
C VAL A 202 -26.71 -0.95 21.01
N SER A 203 -26.93 -1.88 20.07
CA SER A 203 -25.90 -2.82 19.67
C SER A 203 -24.74 -2.07 19.01
N TYR A 204 -23.52 -2.33 19.46
CA TYR A 204 -22.29 -1.80 18.89
C TYR A 204 -21.65 -2.85 17.99
N HIS A 205 -21.34 -2.45 16.76
CA HIS A 205 -20.66 -3.29 15.79
C HIS A 205 -19.41 -2.56 15.31
N VAL A 206 -18.27 -3.18 15.59
CA VAL A 206 -16.94 -2.63 15.36
C VAL A 206 -16.63 -2.56 13.87
N VAL A 207 -16.97 -3.63 13.18
CA VAL A 207 -16.84 -3.74 11.74
C VAL A 207 -18.23 -3.97 11.20
N ASP A 208 -18.64 -3.09 10.29
CA ASP A 208 -19.90 -3.21 9.60
C ASP A 208 -19.81 -4.25 8.48
N TYR A 209 -19.80 -5.54 8.87
CA TYR A 209 -19.95 -6.65 7.92
C TYR A 209 -21.41 -6.83 7.47
N THR A 210 -22.29 -5.88 7.79
CA THR A 210 -23.72 -6.12 7.74
C THR A 210 -24.31 -5.61 6.43
N ALA A 211 -24.94 -6.53 5.71
CA ALA A 211 -25.86 -6.27 4.60
C ALA A 211 -27.11 -5.51 5.08
N ARG A 212 -26.95 -4.28 5.57
CA ARG A 212 -28.02 -3.42 6.11
C ARG A 212 -28.16 -2.14 5.27
N GLY A 213 -29.14 -1.30 5.63
CA GLY A 213 -29.72 -0.25 4.79
C GLY A 213 -28.68 0.51 3.94
N PRO A 214 -28.98 0.79 2.67
CA PRO A 214 -28.04 1.42 1.74
C PRO A 214 -27.47 2.72 2.31
N ASN A 215 -26.17 2.95 2.07
CA ASN A 215 -25.43 4.12 2.57
C ASN A 215 -25.53 5.35 1.65
N SER A 216 -26.09 5.17 0.46
CA SER A 216 -26.37 6.24 -0.49
C SER A 216 -27.69 5.99 -1.21
N THR A 217 -28.27 7.02 -1.79
CA THR A 217 -29.47 6.90 -2.64
C THR A 217 -29.24 5.92 -3.80
N LEU A 218 -28.04 5.94 -4.40
CA LEU A 218 -27.68 5.06 -5.52
C LEU A 218 -27.54 3.60 -5.08
N ALA A 219 -26.85 3.35 -3.96
CA ALA A 219 -26.79 2.03 -3.34
C ALA A 219 -28.19 1.52 -2.95
N GLY A 220 -29.10 2.44 -2.60
CA GLY A 220 -30.48 2.10 -2.28
C GLY A 220 -31.35 1.79 -3.47
N ALA A 221 -31.13 2.48 -4.59
CA ALA A 221 -31.77 2.14 -5.85
C ALA A 221 -31.30 0.79 -6.38
N SER A 222 -29.99 0.49 -6.30
CA SER A 222 -29.45 -0.79 -6.77
C SER A 222 -29.88 -1.97 -5.89
N ALA A 223 -29.76 -1.85 -4.56
CA ALA A 223 -30.23 -2.88 -3.64
C ALA A 223 -31.76 -3.05 -3.69
N GLY A 224 -32.50 -1.94 -3.83
CA GLY A 224 -33.94 -1.93 -4.01
C GLY A 224 -34.36 -2.63 -5.31
N ALA A 225 -33.63 -2.39 -6.42
CA ALA A 225 -33.89 -3.05 -7.69
C ALA A 225 -33.66 -4.57 -7.58
N GLY A 226 -32.57 -5.00 -6.96
CA GLY A 226 -32.30 -6.42 -6.71
C GLY A 226 -33.40 -7.11 -5.89
N ALA A 227 -33.89 -6.46 -4.82
CA ALA A 227 -34.99 -6.97 -4.01
C ALA A 227 -36.33 -7.01 -4.78
N PHE A 228 -36.62 -5.99 -5.58
CA PHE A 228 -37.79 -5.95 -6.47
C PHE A 228 -37.76 -7.10 -7.49
N PHE A 229 -36.64 -7.29 -8.18
CA PHE A 229 -36.48 -8.37 -9.15
C PHE A 229 -36.55 -9.76 -8.52
N HIS A 230 -36.03 -9.93 -7.30
CA HIS A 230 -36.13 -11.19 -6.55
C HIS A 230 -37.60 -11.54 -6.23
N GLU A 231 -38.40 -10.59 -5.73
CA GLU A 231 -39.83 -10.84 -5.47
C GLU A 231 -40.64 -10.99 -6.76
N PHE A 232 -40.29 -10.26 -7.82
CA PHE A 232 -40.92 -10.39 -9.13
C PHE A 232 -40.65 -11.77 -9.79
N ALA A 233 -39.40 -12.25 -9.72
CA ALA A 233 -39.04 -13.60 -10.16
C ALA A 233 -39.69 -14.69 -9.28
N GLY A 234 -39.79 -14.44 -7.96
CA GLY A 234 -40.52 -15.29 -7.01
C GLY A 234 -42.02 -15.38 -7.28
N ALA A 235 -42.63 -14.28 -7.73
CA ALA A 235 -44.04 -14.21 -8.14
C ALA A 235 -44.29 -15.06 -9.40
N TYR A 236 -43.42 -14.93 -10.41
CA TYR A 236 -43.54 -15.66 -11.67
C TYR A 236 -43.29 -17.15 -11.51
N THR A 237 -42.26 -17.52 -10.73
CA THR A 237 -41.98 -18.94 -10.41
C THR A 237 -43.10 -19.57 -9.57
N GLY A 238 -43.78 -18.81 -8.71
CA GLY A 238 -44.95 -19.27 -7.94
C GLY A 238 -46.15 -19.64 -8.82
N LEU A 239 -46.34 -18.94 -9.94
CA LEU A 239 -47.41 -19.18 -10.93
C LEU A 239 -47.30 -20.55 -11.61
N VAL A 240 -46.08 -21.08 -11.70
CA VAL A 240 -45.81 -22.40 -12.29
C VAL A 240 -45.61 -23.47 -11.21
N ARG A 241 -44.90 -23.12 -10.12
CA ARG A 241 -44.48 -24.08 -9.10
C ARG A 241 -45.60 -24.49 -8.15
N GLU A 242 -46.46 -23.57 -7.70
CA GLU A 242 -47.53 -23.89 -6.75
C GLU A 242 -48.66 -24.77 -7.35
N PRO A 243 -49.10 -24.60 -8.62
CA PRO A 243 -50.02 -25.53 -9.27
C PRO A 243 -49.45 -26.93 -9.40
N VAL A 244 -48.20 -27.07 -9.84
CA VAL A 244 -47.53 -28.38 -10.02
C VAL A 244 -47.36 -29.08 -8.67
N LYS A 245 -46.97 -28.34 -7.63
CA LYS A 245 -46.79 -28.85 -6.27
C LYS A 245 -48.13 -29.20 -5.60
N GLY A 246 -49.18 -28.43 -5.87
CA GLY A 246 -50.55 -28.72 -5.43
C GLY A 246 -51.13 -29.95 -6.12
N PHE A 247 -50.91 -30.08 -7.43
CA PHE A 247 -51.33 -31.23 -8.23
C PHE A 247 -50.65 -32.53 -7.77
N SER A 248 -49.34 -32.46 -7.49
CA SER A 248 -48.57 -33.59 -6.92
C SER A 248 -49.07 -34.06 -5.56
N LYS A 249 -49.74 -33.19 -4.77
CA LYS A 249 -50.22 -33.54 -3.43
C LYS A 249 -51.66 -34.08 -3.41
N ASN A 250 -52.60 -33.42 -4.08
CA ASN A 250 -54.03 -33.72 -4.00
C ASN A 250 -54.72 -33.82 -5.38
N GLY A 251 -53.97 -34.14 -6.44
CA GLY A 251 -54.51 -34.25 -7.81
C GLY A 251 -55.11 -32.95 -8.32
N VAL A 252 -56.14 -33.02 -9.17
CA VAL A 252 -56.75 -31.86 -9.84
C VAL A 252 -57.26 -30.81 -8.84
N ALA A 253 -57.87 -31.23 -7.72
CA ALA A 253 -58.33 -30.32 -6.67
C ALA A 253 -57.16 -29.58 -5.99
N GLY A 254 -56.04 -30.29 -5.75
CA GLY A 254 -54.80 -29.68 -5.27
C GLY A 254 -54.16 -28.72 -6.28
N GLY A 255 -54.25 -29.03 -7.57
CA GLY A 255 -53.80 -28.17 -8.66
C GLY A 255 -54.56 -26.85 -8.71
N ALA A 256 -55.89 -26.89 -8.60
CA ALA A 256 -56.73 -25.69 -8.56
C ALA A 256 -56.44 -24.79 -7.34
N ILE A 257 -56.26 -25.38 -6.16
CA ILE A 257 -55.84 -24.66 -4.95
C ILE A 257 -54.43 -24.08 -5.13
N GLY A 258 -53.51 -24.83 -5.75
CA GLY A 258 -52.17 -24.38 -6.10
C GLY A 258 -52.16 -23.22 -7.09
N THR A 259 -53.09 -23.20 -8.06
CA THR A 259 -53.29 -22.11 -9.01
C THR A 259 -53.81 -20.86 -8.32
N LEU A 260 -54.84 -20.98 -7.47
CA LEU A 260 -55.34 -19.85 -6.66
C LEU A 260 -54.23 -19.25 -5.79
N LYS A 261 -53.41 -20.10 -5.17
CA LYS A 261 -52.29 -19.67 -4.34
C LYS A 261 -51.15 -19.06 -5.16
N GLY A 262 -50.87 -19.58 -6.35
CA GLY A 262 -49.90 -19.03 -7.31
C GLY A 262 -50.31 -17.65 -7.82
N VAL A 263 -51.58 -17.47 -8.19
CA VAL A 263 -52.16 -16.18 -8.58
C VAL A 263 -52.17 -15.19 -7.41
N GLY A 264 -52.51 -15.65 -6.20
CA GLY A 264 -52.42 -14.83 -4.98
C GLY A 264 -50.99 -14.33 -4.71
N CYS A 265 -49.99 -15.21 -4.80
CA CYS A 265 -48.58 -14.82 -4.73
C CYS A 265 -48.19 -13.84 -5.84
N PHE A 266 -48.73 -14.00 -7.05
CA PHE A 266 -48.44 -13.12 -8.18
C PHE A 266 -48.97 -11.70 -7.98
N LEU A 267 -50.10 -11.52 -7.30
CA LEU A 267 -50.66 -10.21 -7.01
C LEU A 267 -49.99 -9.51 -5.80
N VAL A 268 -49.61 -10.28 -4.78
CA VAL A 268 -49.11 -9.74 -3.51
C VAL A 268 -47.59 -9.50 -3.51
N ARG A 269 -46.79 -10.30 -4.22
CA ARG A 269 -45.33 -10.21 -4.15
C ARG A 269 -44.73 -9.03 -4.93
N PRO A 270 -45.23 -8.65 -6.13
CA PRO A 270 -44.75 -7.45 -6.83
C PRO A 270 -45.04 -6.15 -6.07
N THR A 271 -46.17 -6.07 -5.37
CA THR A 271 -46.49 -4.92 -4.51
C THR A 271 -45.56 -4.88 -3.30
N LEU A 272 -45.23 -6.03 -2.70
CA LEU A 272 -44.17 -6.14 -1.68
C LEU A 272 -42.81 -5.70 -2.21
N GLY A 273 -42.45 -6.10 -3.44
CA GLY A 273 -41.21 -5.72 -4.10
C GLY A 273 -41.07 -4.20 -4.29
N LEU A 274 -42.16 -3.53 -4.64
CA LEU A 274 -42.19 -2.06 -4.80
C LEU A 274 -42.08 -1.33 -3.45
N VAL A 275 -42.70 -1.87 -2.41
CA VAL A 275 -42.54 -1.38 -1.02
C VAL A 275 -41.09 -1.54 -0.56
N HIS A 276 -40.43 -2.66 -0.89
CA HIS A 276 -39.01 -2.86 -0.59
C HIS A 276 -38.09 -1.93 -1.39
N PHE A 277 -38.39 -1.71 -2.67
CA PHE A 277 -37.65 -0.77 -3.50
C PHE A 277 -37.69 0.64 -2.93
N THR A 278 -38.89 1.13 -2.62
CA THR A 278 -39.09 2.49 -2.08
C THR A 278 -38.48 2.63 -0.69
N ASP A 279 -38.66 1.65 0.21
CA ASP A 279 -38.03 1.62 1.53
C ASP A 279 -36.50 1.72 1.44
N ARG A 280 -35.87 0.99 0.50
CA ARG A 280 -34.41 1.00 0.32
C ARG A 280 -33.90 2.29 -0.29
N VAL A 281 -34.57 2.86 -1.29
CA VAL A 281 -34.21 4.16 -1.87
C VAL A 281 -34.29 5.27 -0.81
N VAL A 282 -35.38 5.30 -0.03
CA VAL A 282 -35.58 6.33 1.00
C VAL A 282 -34.63 6.14 2.18
N THR A 283 -34.41 4.90 2.62
CA THR A 283 -33.39 4.59 3.65
C THR A 283 -31.99 5.01 3.18
N GLY A 284 -31.68 4.82 1.90
CA GLY A 284 -30.42 5.23 1.27
C GLY A 284 -30.26 6.73 1.22
N HIS A 285 -31.32 7.44 0.87
CA HIS A 285 -31.34 8.90 0.87
C HIS A 285 -31.15 9.47 2.28
N ILE A 286 -31.82 8.90 3.28
CA ILE A 286 -31.73 9.35 4.68
C ILE A 286 -30.36 9.06 5.28
N ASN A 287 -29.80 7.88 5.03
CA ASN A 287 -28.44 7.55 5.47
C ASN A 287 -27.38 8.41 4.74
N ALA A 288 -27.64 8.87 3.51
CA ALA A 288 -26.71 9.73 2.75
C ALA A 288 -26.62 11.18 3.25
N HIS A 289 -27.69 11.67 3.91
CA HIS A 289 -27.79 13.05 4.39
C HIS A 289 -27.67 13.15 5.91
N ARG A 290 -27.25 12.07 6.58
CA ARG A 290 -26.94 12.08 8.01
C ARG A 290 -25.48 12.39 8.24
N GLU A 291 -25.20 13.10 9.33
CA GLU A 291 -23.85 13.30 9.81
C GLU A 291 -23.19 11.95 10.12
N GLU A 292 -21.92 11.84 9.74
CA GLU A 292 -21.08 10.70 10.04
C GLU A 292 -21.04 10.50 11.57
N GLY A 293 -21.81 9.53 12.09
CA GLY A 293 -21.76 9.11 13.49
C GLY A 293 -23.14 8.88 14.12
N GLU A 294 -24.22 9.15 13.37
CA GLU A 294 -25.58 8.91 13.85
C GLU A 294 -26.11 7.49 13.59
N GLN A 295 -27.22 7.15 14.27
CA GLN A 295 -27.92 5.87 14.15
C GLN A 295 -28.26 5.55 12.68
N LYS A 296 -27.70 4.49 12.09
CA LYS A 296 -28.05 4.05 10.73
C LYS A 296 -29.40 3.33 10.74
N HIS A 297 -30.31 3.74 9.86
CA HIS A 297 -31.60 3.06 9.72
C HIS A 297 -31.44 1.80 8.89
N SER A 298 -32.01 0.70 9.38
CA SER A 298 -32.11 -0.56 8.64
C SER A 298 -33.29 -0.58 7.67
N SER A 299 -34.34 0.20 7.97
CA SER A 299 -35.58 0.39 7.20
C SER A 299 -36.30 1.64 7.72
N MET A 300 -37.08 2.29 6.86
CA MET A 300 -37.95 3.43 7.20
C MET A 300 -39.34 3.00 7.67
N LEU A 301 -39.73 1.76 7.40
CA LEU A 301 -41.00 1.21 7.81
C LEU A 301 -40.92 0.69 9.25
N ASP A 302 -41.97 0.95 10.04
CA ASP A 302 -42.01 0.52 11.43
C ASP A 302 -41.87 -1.00 11.57
N ARG A 303 -41.28 -1.44 12.68
CA ARG A 303 -41.11 -2.87 13.02
C ARG A 303 -42.45 -3.61 13.04
N GLY A 304 -43.53 -2.96 13.46
CA GLY A 304 -44.88 -3.53 13.42
C GLY A 304 -45.36 -3.78 12.00
N PHE A 305 -45.15 -2.82 11.09
CA PHE A 305 -45.50 -2.96 9.67
C PHE A 305 -44.69 -4.07 8.99
N MET A 306 -43.37 -4.09 9.19
CA MET A 306 -42.47 -5.09 8.60
C MET A 306 -42.76 -6.52 9.12
N SER A 307 -43.15 -6.65 10.40
CA SER A 307 -43.60 -7.92 10.97
C SER A 307 -44.97 -8.35 10.42
N ALA A 308 -45.88 -7.41 10.18
CA ALA A 308 -47.22 -7.69 9.65
C ALA A 308 -47.19 -8.21 8.21
N ILE A 309 -46.16 -7.86 7.44
CA ILE A 309 -45.95 -8.34 6.06
C ILE A 309 -45.06 -9.60 5.96
N GLY A 310 -44.79 -10.28 7.09
CA GLY A 310 -44.13 -11.59 7.10
C GLY A 310 -42.60 -11.56 7.05
N VAL A 311 -41.96 -10.39 7.22
CA VAL A 311 -40.51 -10.26 7.28
C VAL A 311 -40.05 -10.53 8.72
N GLN A 312 -39.15 -11.51 8.91
CA GLN A 312 -38.54 -11.83 10.21
C GLN A 312 -38.04 -10.56 10.92
N LYS A 313 -38.17 -10.53 12.26
CA LYS A 313 -37.71 -9.46 13.17
C LYS A 313 -36.48 -8.73 12.61
N GLY A 314 -36.71 -7.58 11.98
CA GLY A 314 -35.63 -6.75 11.43
C GLY A 314 -34.60 -6.41 12.51
N LEU A 315 -33.33 -6.43 12.14
CA LEU A 315 -32.21 -6.05 12.99
C LEU A 315 -32.46 -4.63 13.55
N ALA A 316 -32.14 -4.41 14.82
CA ALA A 316 -32.31 -3.10 15.44
C ALA A 316 -31.34 -2.09 14.79
N ASN A 317 -31.76 -0.82 14.70
CA ASN A 317 -30.90 0.29 14.31
C ASN A 317 -29.55 0.23 15.06
N SER A 318 -28.43 0.44 14.36
CA SER A 318 -27.07 0.29 14.91
C SER A 318 -26.25 1.57 14.79
N HIS A 319 -25.23 1.69 15.64
CA HIS A 319 -24.26 2.78 15.64
C HIS A 319 -22.93 2.26 15.06
N THR A 320 -22.31 3.02 14.17
CA THR A 320 -20.94 2.76 13.64
C THR A 320 -20.08 3.98 13.95
N PRO A 321 -18.80 3.82 14.32
CA PRO A 321 -17.96 4.95 14.64
C PRO A 321 -17.61 5.74 13.37
N SER A 322 -17.99 6.99 13.35
CA SER A 322 -17.13 8.06 12.86
C SER A 322 -17.01 9.05 14.01
N THR A 323 -15.79 9.51 14.21
CA THR A 323 -15.40 10.32 15.36
C THR A 323 -16.09 11.68 15.33
N GLU A 324 -17.07 11.92 16.21
CA GLU A 324 -17.36 13.27 16.68
C GLU A 324 -17.54 13.37 18.21
N GLY A 325 -16.97 14.47 18.74
CA GLY A 325 -17.34 15.10 20.01
C GLY A 325 -16.74 14.51 21.29
N ASN A 326 -15.42 14.65 21.46
CA ASN A 326 -14.71 14.94 22.72
C ASN A 326 -15.36 14.51 24.04
N SER A 327 -15.14 13.25 24.44
CA SER A 327 -14.61 13.03 25.78
C SER A 327 -13.09 13.15 25.65
N VAL A 328 -12.51 14.26 26.10
CA VAL A 328 -11.05 14.46 26.11
C VAL A 328 -10.36 13.26 26.76
N ASP A 329 -10.94 12.69 27.82
CA ASP A 329 -10.46 11.48 28.48
C ASP A 329 -10.39 10.26 27.54
N ASN A 330 -11.39 10.03 26.68
CA ASN A 330 -11.41 8.89 25.75
C ASN A 330 -10.34 9.01 24.64
N VAL A 331 -9.98 10.24 24.27
CA VAL A 331 -8.93 10.51 23.27
C VAL A 331 -7.53 10.44 23.88
N LEU A 332 -7.40 10.84 25.15
CA LEU A 332 -6.10 10.90 25.82
C LEU A 332 -5.67 9.56 26.42
N PHE A 333 -6.61 8.82 27.01
CA PHE A 333 -6.32 7.62 27.77
C PHE A 333 -6.93 6.41 27.05
N ALA A 334 -6.07 5.66 26.37
CA ALA A 334 -6.45 4.38 25.77
C ALA A 334 -6.87 3.34 26.83
N ASP A 335 -6.47 3.52 28.10
CA ASP A 335 -6.87 2.68 29.22
C ASP A 335 -7.07 3.45 30.54
N LYS A 336 -8.14 3.09 31.27
CA LYS A 336 -8.38 3.53 32.65
C LYS A 336 -7.26 3.13 33.61
N SER A 337 -6.58 2.00 33.39
CA SER A 337 -5.43 1.56 34.18
C SER A 337 -4.27 2.56 34.05
N VAL A 338 -3.99 3.03 32.83
CA VAL A 338 -2.98 4.05 32.51
C VAL A 338 -3.35 5.38 33.18
N ARG A 339 -4.61 5.80 33.08
CA ARG A 339 -5.11 7.00 33.78
C ARG A 339 -4.93 6.88 35.30
N LYS A 340 -5.27 5.74 35.90
CA LYS A 340 -5.09 5.49 37.35
C LYS A 340 -3.62 5.46 37.76
N GLN A 341 -2.75 4.81 36.99
CA GLN A 341 -1.31 4.76 37.25
C GLN A 341 -0.72 6.18 37.20
N MET A 342 -1.15 6.97 36.23
CA MET A 342 -0.72 8.35 36.07
C MET A 342 -1.23 9.25 37.19
N LEU A 343 -2.49 9.09 37.62
CA LEU A 343 -3.03 9.77 38.81
C LEU A 343 -2.26 9.42 40.09
N ARG A 344 -1.83 8.16 40.25
CA ARG A 344 -0.97 7.74 41.38
C ARG A 344 0.40 8.40 41.28
N ALA A 345 1.03 8.37 40.11
CA ALA A 345 2.35 8.95 39.89
C ALA A 345 2.37 10.48 40.08
N ILE A 346 1.29 11.17 39.71
CA ILE A 346 1.19 12.63 39.79
C ILE A 346 0.78 13.14 41.17
N SER A 347 0.23 12.28 42.04
CA SER A 347 -0.24 12.68 43.39
C SER A 347 0.81 13.49 44.17
N ASN A 348 2.09 13.12 44.08
CA ASN A 348 3.21 13.80 44.72
C ASN A 348 3.62 15.14 44.06
N LYS A 349 3.16 15.40 42.84
CA LYS A 349 3.47 16.62 42.04
C LYS A 349 2.23 17.48 41.76
N ALA A 350 1.04 17.03 42.15
CA ALA A 350 -0.22 17.68 41.81
C ALA A 350 -0.26 19.14 42.27
N GLU A 351 0.25 19.42 43.47
CA GLU A 351 0.27 20.78 44.01
C GLU A 351 1.18 21.72 43.20
N VAL A 352 2.30 21.22 42.67
CA VAL A 352 3.18 21.99 41.78
C VAL A 352 2.48 22.37 40.49
N TYR A 353 1.74 21.44 39.88
CA TYR A 353 0.95 21.73 38.67
C TYR A 353 -0.16 22.75 38.93
N ARG A 354 -0.87 22.65 40.08
CA ARG A 354 -1.89 23.63 40.47
C ARG A 354 -1.33 25.03 40.69
N MET A 355 -0.23 25.13 41.44
CA MET A 355 0.43 26.41 41.69
C MET A 355 0.90 27.08 40.39
N ARG A 356 1.50 26.31 39.48
CA ARG A 356 1.93 26.83 38.18
C ARG A 356 0.75 27.26 37.30
N TYR A 357 -0.32 26.48 37.28
CA TYR A 357 -1.56 26.85 36.56
C TYR A 357 -2.11 28.19 37.06
N GLN A 358 -2.21 28.35 38.38
CA GLN A 358 -2.71 29.58 39.00
C GLN A 358 -1.78 30.77 38.71
N ALA A 359 -0.45 30.59 38.82
CA ALA A 359 0.51 31.63 38.49
C ALA A 359 0.43 32.08 37.02
N THR A 360 0.25 31.14 36.08
CA THR A 360 0.08 31.47 34.64
C THR A 360 -1.24 32.22 34.39
N LEU A 361 -2.32 31.84 35.08
CA LEU A 361 -3.59 32.56 35.02
C LEU A 361 -3.45 34.01 35.51
N ASP A 362 -2.80 34.20 36.66
CA ASP A 362 -2.63 35.52 37.26
C ASP A 362 -1.71 36.41 36.39
N PHE A 363 -0.64 35.84 35.82
CA PHE A 363 0.20 36.51 34.84
C PHE A 363 -0.59 36.96 33.59
N ARG A 364 -1.42 36.08 33.02
CA ARG A 364 -2.25 36.42 31.85
C ARG A 364 -3.31 37.46 32.19
N LYS A 365 -3.95 37.39 33.35
CA LYS A 365 -4.88 38.44 33.82
C LYS A 365 -4.19 39.81 33.91
N THR A 366 -2.95 39.87 34.39
CA THR A 366 -2.17 41.11 34.42
C THR A 366 -1.78 41.64 33.02
N GLN A 367 -1.64 40.77 32.02
CA GLN A 367 -1.43 41.17 30.62
C GLN A 367 -2.74 41.57 29.91
N SER A 368 -3.84 40.83 30.12
CA SER A 368 -5.16 41.11 29.53
C SER A 368 -5.79 42.40 30.07
N GLY A 369 -5.43 42.84 31.28
CA GLY A 369 -5.79 44.17 31.80
C GLY A 369 -5.24 45.35 30.98
N ARG A 370 -4.48 45.12 29.90
CA ARG A 370 -3.93 46.15 28.99
C ARG A 370 -4.47 46.11 27.55
N LEU A 371 -5.37 45.19 27.18
CA LEU A 371 -5.93 45.11 25.81
C LEU A 371 -7.44 44.77 25.82
N PRO A 372 -8.27 45.37 24.93
CA PRO A 372 -9.72 45.12 24.92
C PRO A 372 -10.08 43.71 24.43
N GLU A 373 -11.15 43.16 25.01
CA GLU A 373 -11.67 41.80 24.78
C GLU A 373 -12.04 41.52 23.31
N TYR A 374 -11.42 40.49 22.74
CA TYR A 374 -11.89 39.83 21.51
C TYR A 374 -11.85 38.32 21.76
N ASN A 375 -12.98 37.63 21.60
CA ASN A 375 -13.13 36.19 21.83
C ASN A 375 -13.18 35.46 20.47
N PRO A 376 -12.11 34.75 20.01
CA PRO A 376 -11.96 34.44 18.59
C PRO A 376 -12.35 33.02 18.15
N LEU A 377 -13.01 32.18 18.96
CA LEU A 377 -13.12 30.74 18.65
C LEU A 377 -14.52 30.19 18.33
N PHE A 378 -15.59 31.00 18.34
CA PHE A 378 -16.91 30.58 17.80
C PHE A 378 -17.66 31.77 17.18
N PRO A 379 -17.76 31.90 15.85
CA PRO A 379 -18.74 32.80 15.24
C PRO A 379 -20.13 32.21 15.43
N SER A 380 -21.03 32.96 16.08
CA SER A 380 -22.46 32.67 16.06
C SER A 380 -22.93 32.65 14.60
N THR A 381 -23.52 31.53 14.20
CA THR A 381 -24.18 31.33 12.91
C THR A 381 -25.33 32.32 12.73
N THR A 382 -25.10 33.44 12.06
CA THR A 382 -26.06 34.04 11.11
C THR A 382 -25.38 35.17 10.34
N THR A 383 -25.51 35.13 9.01
CA THR A 383 -25.18 36.17 8.01
C THR A 383 -23.71 36.57 7.84
N GLY A 384 -23.08 36.15 6.73
CA GLY A 384 -21.75 36.67 6.36
C GLY A 384 -20.98 35.97 5.24
N HIS A 385 -21.63 35.47 4.18
CA HIS A 385 -20.92 35.24 2.92
C HIS A 385 -20.59 36.59 2.29
N GLN A 386 -19.35 37.08 2.50
CA GLN A 386 -18.60 38.07 1.70
C GLN A 386 -17.70 38.90 2.64
N GLN A 387 -16.46 38.48 2.86
CA GLN A 387 -15.26 39.33 3.03
C GLN A 387 -14.09 38.49 3.54
N LEU A 388 -13.29 37.96 2.61
CA LEU A 388 -11.86 37.70 2.81
C LEU A 388 -11.18 37.82 1.45
N ALA A 389 -11.32 39.02 0.88
CA ALA A 389 -10.44 39.56 -0.13
C ALA A 389 -9.95 40.90 0.39
N ARG A 390 -8.63 41.11 0.35
CA ARG A 390 -7.85 42.32 0.69
C ARG A 390 -7.34 42.43 2.14
N ILE A 391 -6.07 42.04 2.30
CA ILE A 391 -5.08 42.96 2.86
C ILE A 391 -3.95 43.06 1.83
N ARG A 392 -4.07 44.07 0.95
CA ARG A 392 -2.94 44.64 0.20
C ARG A 392 -2.20 45.58 1.15
N ALA A 393 -0.88 45.56 1.10
CA ALA A 393 -0.03 46.60 1.68
C ALA A 393 -0.42 48.00 1.15
N PRO A 394 -0.23 49.09 1.93
CA PRO A 394 -0.72 50.41 1.57
C PRO A 394 0.17 51.09 0.53
N GLY A 395 -0.47 51.54 -0.55
CA GLY A 395 -0.34 52.92 -1.05
C GLY A 395 0.89 53.31 -1.88
N LEU A 396 0.76 53.20 -3.20
CA LEU A 396 1.05 54.31 -4.11
C LEU A 396 -0.05 54.34 -5.19
N ALA A 397 -0.76 55.47 -5.23
CA ALA A 397 -2.01 55.67 -5.96
C ALA A 397 -1.81 55.85 -7.49
N PRO A 398 -2.87 55.65 -8.30
CA PRO A 398 -2.77 55.57 -9.74
C PRO A 398 -2.98 56.95 -10.40
N THR A 399 -2.04 57.37 -11.23
CA THR A 399 -2.29 58.39 -12.26
C THR A 399 -2.23 57.72 -13.62
N GLY A 400 -3.38 57.67 -14.29
CA GLY A 400 -3.47 57.23 -15.67
C GLY A 400 -2.66 58.15 -16.56
N ILE A 401 -1.75 57.57 -17.34
CA ILE A 401 -1.26 58.16 -18.58
C ILE A 401 -1.30 57.04 -19.63
N THR A 402 -2.20 57.23 -20.58
CA THR A 402 -2.17 56.61 -21.89
C THR A 402 -0.82 56.88 -22.56
N SER A 403 -0.03 55.85 -22.85
CA SER A 403 0.90 55.90 -23.98
C SER A 403 1.12 54.52 -24.59
N LYS A 404 0.80 54.44 -25.87
CA LYS A 404 1.23 53.40 -26.81
C LYS A 404 2.73 53.06 -26.64
N ARG A 405 3.00 51.78 -26.46
CA ARG A 405 4.15 51.00 -26.98
C ARG A 405 3.57 49.58 -27.14
N SER A 406 3.13 49.11 -28.30
CA SER A 406 3.97 48.65 -29.42
C SER A 406 5.30 48.08 -28.95
N ASP A 407 5.24 46.90 -28.31
CA ASP A 407 5.97 45.72 -28.78
C ASP A 407 5.29 44.43 -28.29
N PRO A 408 4.66 43.64 -29.18
CA PRO A 408 4.24 42.28 -28.91
C PRO A 408 5.39 41.34 -29.24
N ALA A 409 6.32 41.14 -28.29
CA ALA A 409 7.25 40.02 -28.35
C ALA A 409 6.77 38.95 -27.37
N HIS A 410 6.30 37.84 -27.94
CA HIS A 410 5.82 36.64 -27.26
C HIS A 410 6.66 36.22 -26.04
N GLN A 411 6.03 36.05 -24.86
CA GLN A 411 6.43 34.98 -23.96
C GLN A 411 5.85 33.68 -24.53
N GLN A 412 6.53 33.13 -25.54
CA GLN A 412 6.29 31.77 -26.00
C GLN A 412 6.56 30.81 -24.83
N GLN A 413 5.65 29.87 -24.56
CA GLN A 413 5.93 28.78 -23.62
C GLN A 413 7.23 28.09 -24.05
N VAL A 414 8.25 28.19 -23.20
CA VAL A 414 9.62 27.71 -23.46
C VAL A 414 9.67 26.19 -23.62
N VAL A 415 8.76 25.47 -22.96
CA VAL A 415 8.68 24.01 -22.98
C VAL A 415 7.24 23.59 -23.22
N LYS A 416 7.01 22.75 -24.25
CA LYS A 416 5.70 22.13 -24.49
C LYS A 416 5.76 20.64 -24.18
N LEU A 417 4.90 20.18 -23.27
CA LEU A 417 4.78 18.77 -22.93
C LEU A 417 3.94 18.05 -23.99
N LEU A 418 4.49 17.03 -24.65
CA LEU A 418 3.83 16.29 -25.73
C LEU A 418 3.19 14.99 -25.24
N GLU A 419 3.96 14.18 -24.53
CA GLU A 419 3.55 12.86 -24.09
C GLU A 419 4.13 12.52 -22.72
N VAL A 420 3.30 11.86 -21.89
CA VAL A 420 3.69 11.26 -20.61
C VAL A 420 3.18 9.83 -20.56
N GLN A 421 4.05 8.90 -20.19
CA GLN A 421 3.70 7.49 -20.01
C GLN A 421 4.43 6.89 -18.82
N LEU A 422 3.67 6.38 -17.84
CA LEU A 422 4.20 5.48 -16.81
C LEU A 422 4.46 4.11 -17.46
N THR A 423 5.64 3.53 -17.25
CA THR A 423 6.03 2.26 -17.87
C THR A 423 6.00 1.10 -16.88
N SER A 424 5.89 -0.12 -17.39
CA SER A 424 5.99 -1.36 -16.61
C SER A 424 7.38 -1.62 -16.03
N ARG A 425 8.39 -0.81 -16.39
CA ARG A 425 9.76 -0.88 -15.86
C ARG A 425 9.97 0.06 -14.67
N GLY A 426 8.93 0.74 -14.18
CA GLY A 426 9.02 1.63 -13.02
C GLY A 426 9.53 3.04 -13.35
N SER A 427 9.48 3.47 -14.62
CA SER A 427 9.90 4.80 -15.06
C SER A 427 8.74 5.61 -15.64
N VAL A 428 8.86 6.93 -15.61
CA VAL A 428 7.95 7.87 -16.29
C VAL A 428 8.64 8.39 -17.54
N ASN A 429 8.20 7.93 -18.70
CA ASN A 429 8.70 8.46 -19.97
C ASN A 429 8.05 9.81 -20.24
N VAL A 430 8.88 10.80 -20.57
CA VAL A 430 8.45 12.17 -20.86
C VAL A 430 8.97 12.58 -22.23
N GLN A 431 8.04 13.03 -23.08
CA GLN A 431 8.35 13.61 -24.39
C GLN A 431 7.94 15.08 -24.38
N ILE A 432 8.87 15.93 -24.80
CA ILE A 432 8.74 17.38 -24.84
C ILE A 432 9.12 17.90 -26.22
N ASP A 433 8.59 19.08 -26.56
CA ASP A 433 9.00 19.88 -27.70
C ASP A 433 9.65 21.17 -27.18
N LEU A 434 10.87 21.44 -27.66
CA LEU A 434 11.67 22.61 -27.30
C LEU A 434 11.85 23.45 -28.56
N LEU A 435 11.51 24.74 -28.48
CA LEU A 435 11.69 25.67 -29.59
C LEU A 435 13.19 25.88 -29.91
N CYS A 436 14.06 25.90 -28.89
CA CYS A 436 15.53 25.86 -29.01
C CYS A 436 16.17 25.53 -27.64
N GLU A 437 17.29 24.79 -27.64
CA GLU A 437 17.99 24.35 -26.41
C GLU A 437 18.47 25.50 -25.52
N ASP A 438 18.83 26.65 -26.10
CA ASP A 438 19.30 27.82 -25.35
C ASP A 438 18.19 28.46 -24.50
N PHE A 439 16.91 28.25 -24.85
CA PHE A 439 15.79 28.78 -24.07
C PHE A 439 15.44 27.91 -22.86
N ASP A 440 15.86 26.64 -22.85
CA ASP A 440 15.63 25.76 -21.70
C ASP A 440 16.53 26.12 -20.50
N ALA A 441 17.71 26.68 -20.76
CA ALA A 441 18.64 27.12 -19.73
C ALA A 441 18.03 28.22 -18.83
N VAL A 442 18.27 28.12 -17.53
CA VAL A 442 17.86 29.18 -16.59
C VAL A 442 18.78 30.40 -16.76
N ASP A 443 18.19 31.60 -16.82
CA ASP A 443 18.94 32.83 -17.01
C ASP A 443 19.85 33.17 -15.80
N ASN A 444 20.97 33.83 -16.08
CA ASN A 444 21.97 34.18 -15.07
C ASN A 444 21.45 35.11 -13.96
N ASN A 445 20.43 35.93 -14.23
CA ASN A 445 19.88 36.84 -13.22
C ASN A 445 19.05 36.05 -12.20
N THR A 446 18.25 35.08 -12.65
CA THR A 446 17.55 34.12 -11.79
C THR A 446 18.52 33.32 -10.93
N ILE A 447 19.61 32.79 -11.51
CA ILE A 447 20.66 32.09 -10.75
C ILE A 447 21.29 33.01 -9.70
N THR A 448 21.52 34.29 -10.02
CA THR A 448 22.08 35.26 -9.08
C THR A 448 21.15 35.54 -7.90
N ARG A 449 19.84 35.63 -8.14
CA ARG A 449 18.83 35.76 -7.07
C ARG A 449 18.82 34.54 -6.15
N TRP A 450 18.90 33.33 -6.70
CA TRP A 450 18.99 32.11 -5.89
C TRP A 450 20.27 32.06 -5.04
N ARG A 451 21.42 32.50 -5.58
CA ARG A 451 22.66 32.61 -4.79
C ARG A 451 22.50 33.57 -3.61
N GLN A 452 21.87 34.72 -3.82
CA GLN A 452 21.59 35.68 -2.75
C GLN A 452 20.65 35.09 -1.69
N PHE A 453 19.59 34.41 -2.12
CA PHE A 453 18.67 33.71 -1.23
C PHE A 453 19.36 32.61 -0.41
N ALA A 454 20.16 31.76 -1.05
CA ALA A 454 20.93 30.70 -0.38
C ALA A 454 21.95 31.28 0.62
N ALA A 455 22.63 32.38 0.28
CA ALA A 455 23.54 33.06 1.18
C ALA A 455 22.82 33.67 2.40
N PHE A 456 21.64 34.27 2.18
CA PHE A 456 20.79 34.78 3.25
C PHE A 456 20.35 33.66 4.21
N GLN A 457 19.89 32.53 3.68
CA GLN A 457 19.51 31.38 4.49
C GLN A 457 20.67 30.80 5.30
N CYS A 458 21.86 30.70 4.69
CA CYS A 458 23.07 30.27 5.40
C CYS A 458 23.40 31.21 6.57
N GLY A 459 23.32 32.52 6.36
CA GLY A 459 23.52 33.52 7.42
C GLY A 459 22.56 33.36 8.60
N LYS A 460 21.27 33.12 8.32
CA LYS A 460 20.26 32.81 9.34
C LYS A 460 20.57 31.52 10.10
N ALA A 461 20.92 30.45 9.40
CA ALA A 461 21.25 29.17 10.02
C ALA A 461 22.43 29.30 11.01
N VAL A 462 23.45 30.08 10.67
CA VAL A 462 24.59 30.37 11.56
C VAL A 462 24.16 31.18 12.79
N GLN A 463 23.27 32.16 12.63
CA GLN A 463 22.72 32.92 13.75
C GLN A 463 21.85 32.04 14.67
N ALA A 464 20.99 31.20 14.10
CA ALA A 464 20.13 30.27 14.82
C ALA A 464 20.91 29.21 15.61
N GLN A 465 22.11 28.82 15.14
CA GLN A 465 23.02 27.94 15.88
C GLN A 465 23.61 28.59 17.14
N ARG A 466 23.66 29.93 17.20
CA ARG A 466 24.16 30.68 18.36
C ARG A 466 23.06 30.99 19.39
N ALA A 467 21.80 30.90 19.00
CA ALA A 467 20.67 31.09 19.90
C ALA A 467 20.46 29.85 20.80
N THR A 468 20.19 30.07 22.08
CA THR A 468 19.81 29.00 23.01
C THR A 468 18.41 28.48 22.64
N LYS A 469 18.34 27.30 22.01
CA LYS A 469 17.05 26.67 21.71
C LYS A 469 16.41 26.10 22.98
N PRO A 470 15.07 26.17 23.11
CA PRO A 470 14.37 25.50 24.19
C PRO A 470 14.62 23.98 24.12
N ALA A 471 14.71 23.34 25.28
CA ALA A 471 14.91 21.91 25.37
C ALA A 471 13.72 21.15 24.75
N VAL A 472 13.99 20.19 23.88
CA VAL A 472 12.95 19.38 23.24
C VAL A 472 12.36 18.42 24.28
N PRO A 473 11.05 18.45 24.56
CA PRO A 473 10.44 17.52 25.51
C PRO A 473 10.49 16.07 24.96
N PRO A 474 10.52 15.03 25.80
CA PRO A 474 10.42 13.65 25.33
C PRO A 474 9.12 13.42 24.54
N MET A 475 9.22 12.74 23.39
CA MET A 475 8.13 12.53 22.44
C MET A 475 8.08 11.09 21.96
N ASN A 476 6.93 10.70 21.40
CA ASN A 476 6.80 9.51 20.58
C ASN A 476 7.09 9.86 19.11
N VAL A 477 8.21 9.39 18.55
CA VAL A 477 8.58 9.66 17.16
C VAL A 477 8.34 8.42 16.31
N CYS A 478 7.51 8.56 15.27
CA CYS A 478 7.27 7.48 14.32
C CYS A 478 8.13 7.68 13.07
N LEU A 479 9.00 6.71 12.82
CA LEU A 479 9.78 6.57 11.61
C LEU A 479 9.09 5.57 10.70
N ALA A 480 9.04 5.81 9.40
CA ALA A 480 8.52 4.83 8.45
C ALA A 480 9.37 4.81 7.18
N ALA A 481 9.88 3.63 6.82
CA ALA A 481 10.77 3.44 5.69
C ALA A 481 10.21 2.38 4.73
N VAL A 482 10.51 2.56 3.45
CA VAL A 482 10.38 1.55 2.39
C VAL A 482 11.78 1.23 1.88
N GLY A 483 11.94 0.07 1.23
CA GLY A 483 13.23 -0.35 0.72
C GLY A 483 13.79 -1.59 1.40
N THR A 484 15.04 -1.92 1.08
CA THR A 484 15.76 -3.04 1.69
C THR A 484 16.38 -2.61 3.02
N TRP A 485 17.01 -3.57 3.72
CA TRP A 485 17.79 -3.23 4.91
C TRP A 485 18.86 -2.19 4.58
N ASP A 486 19.66 -2.46 3.55
CA ASP A 486 20.79 -1.59 3.20
C ASP A 486 20.39 -0.32 2.47
N ASN A 487 19.24 -0.30 1.80
CA ASN A 487 18.71 0.86 1.09
C ASN A 487 17.37 1.34 1.66
N GLY A 488 17.43 2.21 2.67
CA GLY A 488 16.28 2.86 3.31
C GLY A 488 16.17 2.55 4.80
N VAL A 489 16.01 1.28 5.18
CA VAL A 489 15.64 0.93 6.57
C VAL A 489 16.79 1.16 7.56
N LYS A 490 18.03 0.80 7.19
CA LYS A 490 19.24 0.99 8.03
C LYS A 490 19.46 2.46 8.38
N GLN A 491 19.20 3.37 7.44
CA GLN A 491 19.40 4.82 7.60
C GLN A 491 18.39 5.41 8.58
N PHE A 492 17.12 5.01 8.46
CA PHE A 492 16.08 5.39 9.42
C PHE A 492 16.36 4.81 10.81
N ALA A 493 16.87 3.57 10.89
CA ALA A 493 17.28 2.98 12.16
C ALA A 493 18.43 3.77 12.82
N ALA A 494 19.42 4.26 12.05
CA ALA A 494 20.50 5.11 12.57
C ALA A 494 19.99 6.43 13.18
N VAL A 495 19.08 7.12 12.47
CA VAL A 495 18.44 8.32 12.99
C VAL A 495 17.60 7.99 14.23
N GLY A 496 16.85 6.89 14.19
CA GLY A 496 16.00 6.44 15.29
C GLY A 496 16.78 6.12 16.57
N LEU A 497 17.94 5.46 16.46
CA LEU A 497 18.82 5.21 17.60
C LEU A 497 19.30 6.50 18.26
N LYS A 498 19.67 7.51 17.46
CA LYS A 498 20.12 8.80 17.99
C LYS A 498 18.98 9.55 18.68
N LEU A 499 17.77 9.53 18.10
CA LEU A 499 16.57 10.08 18.73
C LEU A 499 16.20 9.35 20.03
N ALA A 500 16.32 8.02 20.08
CA ALA A 500 16.09 7.23 21.28
C ALA A 500 17.13 7.54 22.37
N ALA A 501 18.40 7.74 21.99
CA ALA A 501 19.46 8.16 22.91
C ALA A 501 19.21 9.56 23.53
N HIS A 502 18.45 10.42 22.85
CA HIS A 502 17.98 11.70 23.40
C HIS A 502 16.73 11.56 24.29
N GLY A 503 16.27 10.34 24.58
CA GLY A 503 15.15 10.06 25.49
C GLY A 503 13.78 9.98 24.84
N HIS A 504 13.69 9.93 23.51
CA HIS A 504 12.43 9.75 22.80
C HIS A 504 12.01 8.27 22.74
N ARG A 505 10.69 8.02 22.71
CA ARG A 505 10.15 6.70 22.39
C ARG A 505 10.05 6.59 20.87
N VAL A 506 10.90 5.78 20.26
CA VAL A 506 11.01 5.71 18.80
C VAL A 506 10.44 4.39 18.29
N ARG A 507 9.55 4.48 17.31
CA ARG A 507 9.01 3.35 16.55
C ARG A 507 9.44 3.45 15.10
N LEU A 508 9.98 2.38 14.54
CA LEU A 508 10.30 2.25 13.12
C LEU A 508 9.32 1.27 12.46
N ALA A 509 8.54 1.78 11.52
CA ALA A 509 7.63 1.03 10.69
C ALA A 509 8.29 0.66 9.35
N ALA A 510 8.33 -0.64 9.01
CA ALA A 510 8.95 -1.16 7.79
C ALA A 510 8.36 -2.54 7.45
N ASN A 511 8.90 -3.23 6.44
CA ASN A 511 8.54 -4.61 6.12
C ASN A 511 8.82 -5.54 7.32
N GLU A 512 7.87 -6.45 7.62
CA GLU A 512 7.90 -7.38 8.77
C GLU A 512 9.20 -8.20 8.84
N CYS A 513 9.83 -8.51 7.70
CA CYS A 513 11.11 -9.23 7.65
C CYS A 513 12.25 -8.54 8.44
N PHE A 514 12.17 -7.22 8.65
CA PHE A 514 13.17 -6.44 9.39
C PHE A 514 12.89 -6.31 10.89
N ARG A 515 11.77 -6.86 11.40
CA ARG A 515 11.39 -6.79 12.82
C ARG A 515 12.54 -7.20 13.74
N SER A 516 13.16 -8.35 13.46
CA SER A 516 14.23 -8.90 14.30
C SER A 516 15.44 -7.96 14.37
N LYS A 517 15.86 -7.39 13.23
CA LYS A 517 16.97 -6.43 13.16
C LYS A 517 16.65 -5.14 13.90
N VAL A 518 15.46 -4.57 13.72
CA VAL A 518 15.06 -3.30 14.35
C VAL A 518 14.89 -3.45 15.86
N THR A 519 14.22 -4.51 16.32
CA THR A 519 14.00 -4.76 17.75
C THR A 519 15.30 -5.12 18.47
N ALA A 520 16.26 -5.79 17.81
CA ALA A 520 17.59 -6.03 18.35
C ALA A 520 18.38 -4.74 18.60
N LEU A 521 18.07 -3.65 17.89
CA LEU A 521 18.64 -2.32 18.15
C LEU A 521 17.95 -1.59 19.31
N GLY A 522 16.90 -2.15 19.91
CA GLY A 522 16.15 -1.54 21.01
C GLY A 522 15.09 -0.53 20.58
N LEU A 523 14.76 -0.46 19.28
CA LEU A 523 13.67 0.37 18.75
C LEU A 523 12.34 -0.40 18.77
N GLU A 524 11.22 0.29 18.96
CA GLU A 524 9.90 -0.31 18.72
C GLU A 524 9.68 -0.52 17.21
N PHE A 525 8.91 -1.55 16.85
CA PHE A 525 8.65 -1.90 15.46
C PHE A 525 7.15 -1.85 15.14
N TYR A 526 6.81 -1.62 13.86
CA TYR A 526 5.47 -1.85 13.34
C TYR A 526 5.52 -2.38 11.90
N PRO A 527 4.77 -3.43 11.54
CA PRO A 527 4.76 -3.95 10.19
C PRO A 527 3.91 -3.12 9.24
N LEU A 528 4.54 -2.55 8.23
CA LEU A 528 3.84 -2.01 7.08
C LEU A 528 3.46 -3.17 6.15
N ALA A 529 2.20 -3.24 5.73
CA ALA A 529 1.69 -4.29 4.84
C ALA A 529 1.97 -3.95 3.37
N GLY A 530 2.07 -4.95 2.48
CA GLY A 530 2.16 -4.73 1.03
C GLY A 530 3.30 -3.80 0.58
N VAL A 531 4.36 -3.66 1.38
CA VAL A 531 5.48 -2.72 1.12
C VAL A 531 6.37 -3.31 0.03
N PRO A 532 6.67 -2.57 -1.04
CA PRO A 532 7.69 -2.96 -2.01
C PRO A 532 9.10 -2.80 -1.44
N ASP A 533 10.03 -3.64 -1.89
CA ASP A 533 11.41 -3.69 -1.42
C ASP A 533 12.30 -2.59 -2.03
N SER A 534 11.78 -1.80 -2.98
CA SER A 534 12.48 -0.65 -3.55
C SER A 534 11.53 0.44 -4.08
N VAL A 535 12.07 1.63 -4.34
CA VAL A 535 11.32 2.71 -5.02
C VAL A 535 10.90 2.29 -6.42
N GLN A 536 11.75 1.54 -7.15
CA GLN A 536 11.41 1.06 -8.50
C GLN A 536 10.22 0.09 -8.47
N GLU A 537 10.20 -0.83 -7.50
CA GLU A 537 9.06 -1.73 -7.28
C GLU A 537 7.79 -0.98 -6.92
N PHE A 538 7.92 0.07 -6.12
CA PHE A 538 6.78 0.91 -5.77
C PHE A 538 6.15 1.56 -7.01
N VAL A 539 6.98 2.08 -7.93
CA VAL A 539 6.48 2.68 -9.17
C VAL A 539 5.88 1.63 -10.10
N GLN A 540 6.48 0.43 -10.17
CA GLN A 540 5.90 -0.70 -10.91
C GLN A 540 4.56 -1.14 -10.31
N LEU A 541 4.45 -1.19 -8.98
CA LEU A 541 3.22 -1.48 -8.27
C LEU A 541 2.12 -0.48 -8.64
N ILE A 542 2.46 0.81 -8.70
CA ILE A 542 1.55 1.88 -9.14
C ILE A 542 1.15 1.69 -10.61
N HIS A 543 2.09 1.39 -11.50
CA HIS A 543 1.80 1.13 -12.91
C HIS A 543 0.79 0.00 -13.09
N ASP A 544 1.02 -1.12 -12.41
CA ASP A 544 0.17 -2.30 -12.49
C ASP A 544 -1.21 -2.03 -11.86
N ALA A 545 -1.27 -1.19 -10.83
CA ALA A 545 -2.52 -0.72 -10.21
C ALA A 545 -3.31 0.29 -11.08
N GLN A 546 -2.64 1.06 -11.95
CA GLN A 546 -3.30 2.04 -12.84
C GLN A 546 -3.80 1.41 -14.15
N THR A 547 -3.10 0.41 -14.68
CA THR A 547 -3.46 -0.26 -15.94
C THR A 547 -4.65 -1.21 -15.82
N SER A 548 -5.04 -1.59 -14.60
CA SER A 548 -6.20 -2.45 -14.32
C SER A 548 -7.55 -1.81 -14.64
N ALA A 549 -7.63 -0.48 -14.72
CA ALA A 549 -8.89 0.23 -14.96
C ALA A 549 -9.25 0.35 -16.46
N ALA A 550 -8.34 -0.01 -17.38
CA ALA A 550 -8.48 0.31 -18.80
C ALA A 550 -8.71 -0.89 -19.74
N LEU A 551 -8.55 -2.15 -19.31
CA LEU A 551 -8.64 -3.32 -20.19
C LEU A 551 -9.36 -4.51 -19.54
N ASP A 552 -10.60 -4.75 -19.97
CA ASP A 552 -11.10 -6.11 -20.15
C ASP A 552 -10.40 -6.71 -21.40
N SER A 553 -9.81 -7.89 -21.24
CA SER A 553 -9.19 -8.78 -22.25
C SER A 553 -7.68 -8.65 -22.56
N GLU A 554 -7.01 -9.81 -22.43
CA GLU A 554 -5.88 -10.34 -23.24
C GLU A 554 -4.46 -10.56 -22.65
N LEU A 555 -4.06 -10.09 -21.46
CA LEU A 555 -2.82 -10.59 -20.83
C LEU A 555 -2.93 -10.74 -19.30
N GLY A 556 -3.21 -11.97 -18.86
CA GLY A 556 -3.48 -12.34 -17.47
C GLY A 556 -2.26 -12.38 -16.53
N ARG A 557 -1.62 -11.24 -16.24
CA ARG A 557 -0.70 -11.07 -15.10
C ARG A 557 -1.23 -10.02 -14.08
N SER A 558 -1.17 -10.38 -12.79
CA SER A 558 -0.89 -9.53 -11.60
C SER A 558 -1.70 -8.26 -11.25
N SER A 559 -2.74 -7.85 -11.98
CA SER A 559 -3.37 -6.53 -11.79
C SER A 559 -4.21 -6.33 -10.50
N LEU A 560 -4.95 -7.35 -10.04
CA LEU A 560 -5.75 -7.24 -8.79
C LEU A 560 -4.90 -7.27 -7.51
N GLY A 561 -3.79 -8.01 -7.52
CA GLY A 561 -2.91 -8.15 -6.35
C GLY A 561 -2.09 -6.90 -6.06
N ALA A 562 -1.66 -6.18 -7.10
CA ALA A 562 -0.91 -4.93 -6.97
C ALA A 562 -1.74 -3.83 -6.30
N LEU A 563 -2.97 -3.62 -6.79
CA LEU A 563 -3.91 -2.65 -6.22
C LEU A 563 -4.23 -2.98 -4.75
N GLN A 564 -4.45 -4.26 -4.45
CA GLN A 564 -4.69 -4.72 -3.08
C GLN A 564 -3.46 -4.50 -2.19
N SER A 565 -2.24 -4.79 -2.66
CA SER A 565 -1.01 -4.58 -1.90
C SER A 565 -0.78 -3.11 -1.58
N PHE A 566 -1.01 -2.21 -2.55
CA PHE A 566 -0.94 -0.77 -2.32
C PHE A 566 -2.01 -0.30 -1.32
N ARG A 567 -3.24 -0.82 -1.42
CA ARG A 567 -4.30 -0.56 -0.44
C ARG A 567 -3.88 -0.99 0.97
N GLU A 568 -3.34 -2.18 1.14
CA GLU A 568 -2.85 -2.69 2.42
C GLU A 568 -1.73 -1.81 3.00
N LEU A 569 -0.79 -1.39 2.16
CA LEU A 569 0.27 -0.44 2.54
C LEU A 569 -0.32 0.84 3.11
N VAL A 570 -1.14 1.53 2.34
CA VAL A 570 -1.72 2.83 2.73
C VAL A 570 -2.53 2.69 4.02
N TYR A 571 -3.35 1.64 4.16
CA TYR A 571 -4.16 1.43 5.36
C TYR A 571 -3.34 1.02 6.58
N SER A 572 -2.15 0.43 6.40
CA SER A 572 -1.23 0.13 7.51
C SER A 572 -0.53 1.37 8.09
N LEU A 573 -0.53 2.51 7.37
CA LEU A 573 0.11 3.75 7.81
C LEU A 573 -0.56 4.37 9.05
N TRP A 574 -1.89 4.34 9.11
CA TRP A 574 -2.63 4.89 10.26
C TRP A 574 -2.25 4.19 11.58
N PRO A 575 -2.41 2.85 11.72
CA PRO A 575 -2.02 2.15 12.94
C PRO A 575 -0.52 2.14 13.21
N ALA A 576 0.34 2.39 12.21
CA ALA A 576 1.77 2.61 12.44
C ALA A 576 2.02 3.86 13.32
N ALA A 577 1.33 4.96 13.03
CA ALA A 577 1.43 6.22 13.78
C ALA A 577 0.49 6.28 15.00
N TYR A 578 -0.64 5.59 14.95
CA TYR A 578 -1.72 5.64 15.94
C TYR A 578 -2.28 4.23 16.20
N GLY A 579 -1.49 3.37 16.85
CA GLY A 579 -1.82 1.97 17.00
C GLY A 579 -0.89 1.17 17.90
N SER A 580 -1.34 -0.02 18.28
CA SER A 580 -0.48 -1.04 18.88
C SER A 580 0.16 -1.87 17.78
N ASP A 581 1.45 -2.20 17.94
CA ASP A 581 2.07 -3.23 17.10
C ASP A 581 1.33 -4.56 17.33
N PRO A 582 0.76 -5.20 16.29
CA PRO A 582 0.02 -6.45 16.45
C PRO A 582 0.85 -7.59 17.06
N HIS A 583 2.19 -7.48 17.04
CA HIS A 583 3.11 -8.50 17.55
C HIS A 583 4.10 -7.97 18.60
N GLY A 584 3.84 -6.79 19.17
CA GLY A 584 4.79 -6.11 20.06
C GLY A 584 5.10 -6.86 21.37
N CYS A 585 4.21 -7.74 21.82
CA CYS A 585 4.41 -8.60 23.00
C CYS A 585 4.62 -10.08 22.62
N GLY A 586 4.99 -10.34 21.37
CA GLY A 586 5.14 -11.68 20.79
C GLY A 586 4.12 -11.98 19.70
N PRO A 587 4.21 -13.16 19.05
CA PRO A 587 3.34 -13.53 17.93
C PRO A 587 1.86 -13.41 18.30
N ASN A 588 1.12 -12.60 17.52
CA ASN A 588 -0.30 -12.31 17.71
C ASN A 588 -0.69 -11.75 19.09
N LYS A 589 0.26 -11.11 19.80
CA LYS A 589 0.02 -10.40 21.05
C LYS A 589 0.29 -8.91 20.87
N PRO A 590 -0.75 -8.06 20.85
CA PRO A 590 -0.59 -6.63 20.68
C PRO A 590 0.35 -6.00 21.72
N GLY A 591 1.20 -5.10 21.25
CA GLY A 591 2.09 -4.28 22.05
C GLY A 591 1.38 -3.09 22.71
N VAL A 592 2.16 -2.30 23.44
CA VAL A 592 1.69 -1.06 24.05
C VAL A 592 1.26 -0.06 22.97
N HIS A 593 0.11 0.57 23.17
CA HIS A 593 -0.41 1.59 22.27
C HIS A 593 0.62 2.70 22.01
N PHE A 594 0.72 3.12 20.75
CA PHE A 594 1.60 4.19 20.32
C PHE A 594 0.80 5.26 19.60
N ARG A 595 1.09 6.52 19.94
CA ARG A 595 0.54 7.69 19.28
C ARG A 595 1.72 8.60 18.99
N ALA A 596 1.98 8.84 17.71
CA ALA A 596 3.05 9.72 17.26
C ALA A 596 2.80 11.18 17.66
N ASP A 597 3.91 11.88 17.87
CA ASP A 597 4.01 13.32 18.16
C ASP A 597 4.73 14.08 17.07
N ALA A 598 5.54 13.35 16.30
CA ALA A 598 6.20 13.79 15.09
C ALA A 598 6.42 12.57 14.18
N LEU A 599 6.40 12.81 12.88
CA LEU A 599 6.63 11.81 11.83
C LEU A 599 7.92 12.15 11.08
N LEU A 600 8.76 11.14 10.83
CA LEU A 600 9.87 11.22 9.88
C LEU A 600 9.79 10.04 8.92
N TRP A 601 9.16 10.24 7.77
CA TRP A 601 8.70 9.15 6.89
C TRP A 601 9.29 9.25 5.48
N HIS A 602 9.40 8.12 4.79
CA HIS A 602 9.78 8.13 3.38
C HIS A 602 8.64 8.70 2.50
N PRO A 603 8.92 9.62 1.55
CA PRO A 603 7.88 10.29 0.75
C PRO A 603 7.13 9.35 -0.19
N MET A 604 7.73 8.22 -0.60
CA MET A 604 7.06 7.22 -1.45
C MET A 604 6.00 6.38 -0.72
N LEU A 605 5.69 6.65 0.55
CA LEU A 605 4.55 6.00 1.21
C LEU A 605 3.20 6.60 0.75
N LEU A 606 3.19 7.80 0.16
CA LEU A 606 2.05 8.58 -0.37
C LEU A 606 0.92 8.93 0.63
N GLY A 607 0.72 8.18 1.72
CA GLY A 607 -0.31 8.46 2.73
C GLY A 607 0.15 9.29 3.94
N HIS A 608 1.44 9.65 4.02
CA HIS A 608 2.02 10.37 5.17
C HIS A 608 1.33 11.71 5.46
N VAL A 609 0.95 12.46 4.43
CA VAL A 609 0.36 13.80 4.55
C VAL A 609 -1.02 13.72 5.19
N HIS A 610 -1.77 12.67 4.88
CA HIS A 610 -3.11 12.44 5.42
C HIS A 610 -3.05 12.06 6.90
N VAL A 611 -2.09 11.20 7.28
CA VAL A 611 -1.87 10.83 8.68
C VAL A 611 -1.45 12.05 9.50
N ALA A 612 -0.52 12.87 8.99
CA ALA A 612 -0.09 14.11 9.62
C ALA A 612 -1.25 15.10 9.81
N GLN A 613 -2.03 15.35 8.74
CA GLN A 613 -3.21 16.20 8.77
C GLN A 613 -4.24 15.72 9.81
N ARG A 614 -4.51 14.41 9.86
CA ARG A 614 -5.48 13.84 10.80
C ARG A 614 -5.05 13.99 12.25
N LEU A 615 -3.77 13.77 12.54
CA LEU A 615 -3.20 13.88 13.88
C LEU A 615 -2.89 15.33 14.30
N GLY A 616 -2.70 16.22 13.32
CA GLY A 616 -2.28 17.61 13.53
C GLY A 616 -0.87 17.73 14.13
N ILE A 617 0.04 16.85 13.73
CA ILE A 617 1.43 16.76 14.24
C ILE A 617 2.44 17.03 13.13
N PRO A 618 3.66 17.52 13.43
CA PRO A 618 4.68 17.78 12.42
C PRO A 618 5.05 16.53 11.60
N LEU A 619 5.08 16.71 10.29
CA LEU A 619 5.58 15.76 9.31
C LEU A 619 6.90 16.26 8.74
N GLN A 620 7.86 15.37 8.67
CA GLN A 620 9.10 15.57 7.92
C GLN A 620 9.36 14.33 7.07
N CYS A 621 9.99 14.53 5.92
CA CYS A 621 10.38 13.47 5.01
C CYS A 621 11.87 13.18 5.08
N ALA A 622 12.26 11.93 4.80
CA ALA A 622 13.65 11.57 4.57
C ALA A 622 13.79 10.59 3.42
N SER A 623 14.82 10.75 2.59
CA SER A 623 15.14 9.83 1.50
C SER A 623 16.62 9.90 1.12
N LEU A 624 17.09 8.86 0.43
CA LEU A 624 18.43 8.84 -0.17
C LEU A 624 18.43 9.47 -1.56
N GLU A 625 17.33 9.35 -2.28
CA GLU A 625 17.14 9.93 -3.59
C GLU A 625 16.68 11.39 -3.50
N PRO A 626 17.17 12.29 -4.37
CA PRO A 626 16.74 13.69 -4.43
C PRO A 626 15.40 13.81 -5.18
N LEU A 627 14.29 13.82 -4.43
CA LEU A 627 12.93 13.77 -5.01
C LEU A 627 12.25 15.16 -5.10
N SER A 628 12.72 16.15 -4.35
CA SER A 628 12.15 17.50 -4.32
C SER A 628 12.38 18.25 -5.63
N PRO A 629 11.40 19.03 -6.12
CA PRO A 629 11.54 19.78 -7.36
C PRO A 629 12.70 20.78 -7.33
N THR A 630 13.51 20.74 -8.40
CA THR A 630 14.60 21.68 -8.66
C THR A 630 14.77 21.95 -10.15
N PHE A 631 15.41 23.07 -10.49
CA PHE A 631 15.91 23.32 -11.84
C PHE A 631 17.25 22.60 -12.12
N GLU A 632 18.00 22.14 -11.11
CA GLU A 632 19.39 21.68 -11.30
C GLU A 632 19.51 20.33 -11.99
N PHE A 633 18.57 19.43 -11.75
CA PHE A 633 18.59 18.07 -12.29
C PHE A 633 17.17 17.49 -12.45
N PRO A 634 16.96 16.50 -13.33
CA PRO A 634 15.64 15.90 -13.53
C PRO A 634 15.27 14.94 -12.37
N HIS A 635 13.99 14.69 -12.21
CA HIS A 635 13.46 13.70 -11.28
C HIS A 635 14.02 12.31 -11.62
N VAL A 636 14.56 11.61 -10.63
CA VAL A 636 15.25 10.31 -10.77
C VAL A 636 14.41 9.14 -11.32
N LEU A 637 13.12 9.35 -11.54
CA LEU A 637 12.18 8.36 -12.08
C LEU A 637 11.81 8.67 -13.53
N SER A 638 12.22 9.83 -14.05
CA SER A 638 11.85 10.29 -15.37
C SER A 638 12.89 9.87 -16.43
N SER A 639 12.41 9.34 -17.55
CA SER A 639 13.20 9.08 -18.75
C SER A 639 12.86 10.14 -19.81
N PHE A 640 13.85 10.93 -20.24
CA PHE A 640 13.66 11.93 -21.30
C PHE A 640 14.18 11.44 -22.64
N ALA A 641 13.34 11.49 -23.66
CA ALA A 641 13.69 11.05 -25.01
C ALA A 641 14.48 12.10 -25.83
N ALA A 642 14.50 13.37 -25.38
CA ALA A 642 14.95 14.51 -26.19
C ALA A 642 16.27 15.17 -25.75
N LEU A 643 16.90 14.76 -24.64
CA LEU A 643 18.18 15.35 -24.19
C LEU A 643 19.29 14.31 -24.16
N ASP A 644 20.43 14.67 -24.74
CA ASP A 644 21.65 13.87 -24.66
C ASP A 644 22.14 13.77 -23.21
N SER A 645 22.69 12.60 -22.88
CA SER A 645 23.18 12.19 -21.56
C SER A 645 24.17 13.17 -20.91
N ALA A 646 24.85 13.99 -21.71
CA ALA A 646 25.86 14.97 -21.29
C ALA A 646 25.29 16.22 -20.55
N VAL A 647 23.97 16.43 -20.53
CA VAL A 647 23.33 17.72 -20.15
C VAL A 647 22.59 17.69 -18.80
N THR A 648 22.51 16.52 -18.16
CA THR A 648 21.60 16.18 -17.06
C THR A 648 21.84 16.86 -15.70
N MET A 649 22.80 17.79 -15.59
CA MET A 649 23.26 18.39 -14.33
C MET A 649 23.51 19.91 -14.45
N THR A 650 22.66 20.60 -15.21
CA THR A 650 22.69 22.06 -15.41
C THR A 650 21.31 22.65 -15.15
N PRO A 651 21.21 23.88 -14.58
CA PRO A 651 19.92 24.52 -14.30
C PRO A 651 19.05 24.72 -15.56
N ARG A 652 17.89 24.04 -15.61
CA ARG A 652 16.98 23.99 -16.76
C ARG A 652 15.51 23.97 -16.35
N HIS A 653 14.63 24.51 -17.18
CA HIS A 653 13.18 24.49 -16.97
C HIS A 653 12.61 23.08 -17.15
N THR A 654 13.16 22.31 -18.08
CA THR A 654 12.81 20.90 -18.29
C THR A 654 13.05 20.06 -17.04
N ASN A 655 14.12 20.31 -16.28
CA ASN A 655 14.40 19.63 -15.00
C ASN A 655 13.24 19.83 -14.01
N LEU A 656 12.80 21.08 -13.79
CA LEU A 656 11.67 21.35 -12.89
C LEU A 656 10.38 20.69 -13.38
N LEU A 657 10.12 20.73 -14.69
CA LEU A 657 8.94 20.10 -15.30
C LEU A 657 8.86 18.60 -14.97
N THR A 658 10.00 17.90 -14.99
CA THR A 658 10.05 16.45 -14.73
C THR A 658 9.43 16.08 -13.38
N HIS A 659 9.61 16.90 -12.35
CA HIS A 659 9.12 16.60 -11.01
C HIS A 659 7.60 16.70 -10.95
N GLY A 660 7.02 17.76 -11.51
CA GLY A 660 5.56 17.90 -11.59
C GLY A 660 4.91 16.81 -12.44
N VAL A 661 5.58 16.36 -13.50
CA VAL A 661 5.13 15.24 -14.34
C VAL A 661 5.11 13.93 -13.54
N VAL A 662 6.16 13.63 -12.78
CA VAL A 662 6.22 12.41 -11.97
C VAL A 662 5.16 12.45 -10.87
N ASP A 663 5.05 13.54 -10.12
CA ASP A 663 4.05 13.69 -9.04
C ASP A 663 2.62 13.50 -9.55
N ALA A 664 2.27 14.15 -10.66
CA ALA A 664 0.96 13.99 -11.29
C ALA A 664 0.72 12.56 -11.81
N THR A 665 1.76 11.89 -12.30
CA THR A 665 1.67 10.53 -12.84
C THR A 665 1.50 9.48 -11.74
N LEU A 666 2.16 9.64 -10.60
CA LEU A 666 2.08 8.70 -9.48
C LEU A 666 0.74 8.79 -8.73
N ASN A 667 0.16 10.00 -8.63
CA ASN A 667 -1.04 10.27 -7.84
C ASN A 667 -2.35 10.28 -8.65
N ARG A 668 -2.45 9.52 -9.74
CA ARG A 668 -3.64 9.48 -10.62
C ARG A 668 -4.40 8.14 -10.59
N GLY A 669 -5.62 8.17 -11.13
CA GLY A 669 -6.45 6.97 -11.32
C GLY A 669 -6.76 6.26 -9.99
N SER A 670 -6.72 4.94 -9.98
CA SER A 670 -7.07 4.11 -8.82
C SER A 670 -6.21 4.37 -7.57
N VAL A 671 -5.00 4.94 -7.72
CA VAL A 671 -4.17 5.38 -6.58
C VAL A 671 -4.82 6.56 -5.86
N ALA A 672 -5.28 7.57 -6.61
CA ALA A 672 -5.99 8.72 -6.06
C ALA A 672 -7.28 8.29 -5.35
N ASP A 673 -8.00 7.31 -5.91
CA ASP A 673 -9.21 6.74 -5.31
C ASP A 673 -8.91 6.05 -3.97
N ILE A 674 -7.81 5.27 -3.89
CA ILE A 674 -7.39 4.60 -2.64
C ILE A 674 -7.00 5.64 -1.59
N LEU A 675 -6.23 6.67 -1.95
CA LEU A 675 -5.85 7.73 -1.03
C LEU A 675 -7.08 8.51 -0.54
N THR A 676 -8.04 8.77 -1.42
CA THR A 676 -9.32 9.41 -1.06
C THR A 676 -10.14 8.55 -0.11
N GLN A 677 -10.25 7.24 -0.37
CA GLN A 677 -10.91 6.29 0.53
C GLN A 677 -10.18 6.20 1.89
N PHE A 678 -8.85 6.19 1.89
CA PHE A 678 -8.05 6.18 3.11
C PHE A 678 -8.24 7.46 3.92
N ARG A 679 -8.31 8.64 3.28
CA ARG A 679 -8.65 9.91 3.93
C ARG A 679 -9.99 9.83 4.65
N SER A 680 -11.03 9.34 3.97
CA SER A 680 -12.34 9.12 4.59
C SER A 680 -12.26 8.10 5.74
N PHE A 681 -11.54 6.99 5.57
CA PHE A 681 -11.34 5.98 6.61
C PHE A 681 -10.72 6.54 7.90
N ILE A 682 -9.74 7.44 7.78
CA ILE A 682 -9.15 8.10 8.95
C ILE A 682 -9.94 9.32 9.44
N GLY A 683 -11.09 9.65 8.82
CA GLY A 683 -11.97 10.75 9.25
C GLY A 683 -11.59 12.14 8.71
N LEU A 684 -11.10 12.21 7.48
CA LEU A 684 -10.91 13.46 6.73
C LEU A 684 -11.96 13.55 5.61
N THR A 685 -12.58 14.72 5.44
CA THR A 685 -13.80 14.90 4.62
C THR A 685 -13.56 15.43 3.19
N SER A 686 -12.36 15.93 2.85
CA SER A 686 -12.04 16.49 1.53
C SER A 686 -11.16 15.59 0.66
N CYS A 687 -11.36 15.60 -0.65
CA CYS A 687 -10.37 15.11 -1.61
C CYS A 687 -9.30 16.20 -1.83
N LEU A 688 -8.02 15.82 -1.92
CA LEU A 688 -6.98 16.80 -2.29
C LEU A 688 -7.08 17.11 -3.78
N ASN A 689 -7.29 18.38 -4.11
CA ASN A 689 -7.47 18.84 -5.49
C ASN A 689 -6.16 18.87 -6.31
N ARG A 690 -4.99 18.78 -5.66
CA ARG A 690 -3.68 18.75 -6.32
C ARG A 690 -2.79 17.60 -5.80
N PRO A 691 -1.99 16.96 -6.67
CA PRO A 691 -1.21 15.76 -6.35
C PRO A 691 0.12 16.03 -5.62
N ASP A 692 0.52 17.28 -5.38
CA ASP A 692 1.84 17.68 -4.84
C ASP A 692 1.77 18.38 -3.46
N PRO A 693 1.06 17.84 -2.45
CA PRO A 693 0.90 18.52 -1.16
C PRO A 693 2.24 18.72 -0.43
N LEU A 694 3.26 17.90 -0.68
CA LEU A 694 4.59 18.08 -0.07
C LEU A 694 5.24 19.41 -0.48
N VAL A 695 5.07 19.81 -1.74
CA VAL A 695 5.63 21.05 -2.28
C VAL A 695 4.83 22.24 -1.79
N GLN A 696 3.50 22.17 -1.87
CA GLN A 696 2.60 23.25 -1.44
C GLN A 696 2.67 23.53 0.05
N TRP A 697 2.84 22.48 0.87
CA TRP A 697 2.97 22.60 2.31
C TRP A 697 4.40 22.90 2.78
N GLU A 698 5.35 22.97 1.85
CA GLU A 698 6.78 23.10 2.15
C GLU A 698 7.25 22.11 3.22
N VAL A 699 6.81 20.84 3.10
CA VAL A 699 7.11 19.81 4.10
C VAL A 699 8.63 19.65 4.22
N PRO A 700 9.20 19.81 5.43
CA PRO A 700 10.64 19.68 5.59
C PRO A 700 11.14 18.30 5.18
N HIS A 701 12.26 18.27 4.48
CA HIS A 701 12.85 17.03 3.96
C HIS A 701 14.34 16.99 4.26
N VAL A 702 14.81 15.88 4.81
CA VAL A 702 16.24 15.61 5.00
C VAL A 702 16.74 14.54 4.03
N TYR A 703 17.68 14.92 3.19
CA TYR A 703 18.36 14.04 2.26
C TYR A 703 19.58 13.40 2.91
N LEU A 704 19.68 12.08 2.79
CA LEU A 704 20.68 11.26 3.47
C LEU A 704 21.84 10.85 2.55
N TYR A 705 22.15 11.69 1.56
CA TYR A 705 23.28 11.51 0.65
C TYR A 705 24.43 12.49 0.95
N ASN A 706 25.63 12.16 0.48
CA ASN A 706 26.82 12.99 0.69
C ASN A 706 26.76 14.28 -0.15
N PRO A 707 26.82 15.49 0.46
CA PRO A 707 26.77 16.76 -0.27
C PRO A 707 27.96 17.02 -1.20
N ALA A 708 29.08 16.30 -1.04
CA ALA A 708 30.20 16.35 -1.98
C ALA A 708 29.89 15.61 -3.29
N LEU A 709 28.95 14.66 -3.29
CA LEU A 709 28.53 13.90 -4.48
C LEU A 709 27.49 14.69 -5.28
N LEU A 710 26.54 15.30 -4.56
CA LEU A 710 25.52 16.17 -5.10
C LEU A 710 25.33 17.33 -4.13
N SER A 711 25.67 18.55 -4.55
CA SER A 711 25.45 19.73 -3.70
C SER A 711 23.96 19.99 -3.49
N LYS A 712 23.62 20.67 -2.39
CA LYS A 712 22.26 21.22 -2.20
C LYS A 712 21.97 22.25 -3.31
N PRO A 713 20.89 22.07 -4.09
CA PRO A 713 20.48 23.06 -5.10
C PRO A 713 20.25 24.46 -4.53
N LEU A 714 20.58 25.47 -5.33
CA LEU A 714 20.48 26.88 -4.95
C LEU A 714 19.04 27.37 -4.80
N ASP A 715 18.10 26.70 -5.47
CA ASP A 715 16.67 26.98 -5.48
C ASP A 715 15.90 26.24 -4.37
N TRP A 716 16.60 25.56 -3.46
CA TRP A 716 16.05 24.92 -2.26
C TRP A 716 16.15 25.84 -1.03
N GLY A 717 15.08 25.93 -0.24
CA GLY A 717 15.05 26.69 1.02
C GLY A 717 15.58 25.91 2.22
N GLU A 718 15.44 26.46 3.43
CA GLU A 718 15.93 25.84 4.67
C GLU A 718 15.17 24.57 5.07
N GLU A 719 13.94 24.40 4.57
CA GLU A 719 13.11 23.21 4.76
C GLU A 719 13.74 21.95 4.16
N LEU A 720 14.60 22.10 3.15
CA LEU A 720 15.33 21.01 2.50
C LEU A 720 16.78 20.97 2.99
N THR A 721 17.14 19.92 3.72
CA THR A 721 18.50 19.72 4.26
C THR A 721 19.19 18.57 3.55
N VAL A 722 20.47 18.72 3.19
CA VAL A 722 21.34 17.60 2.81
C VAL A 722 22.24 17.28 4.00
N ALA A 723 22.02 16.14 4.64
CA ALA A 723 22.68 15.80 5.91
C ALA A 723 24.07 15.19 5.74
N GLY A 724 24.31 14.49 4.62
CA GLY A 724 25.42 13.56 4.49
C GLY A 724 24.93 12.12 4.46
N HIS A 725 25.83 11.20 4.12
CA HIS A 725 25.50 9.78 4.10
C HIS A 725 25.32 9.25 5.52
N VAL A 726 24.09 8.89 5.85
CA VAL A 726 23.75 8.26 7.14
C VAL A 726 23.87 6.75 6.99
N THR A 727 24.53 6.07 7.94
CA THR A 727 24.56 4.61 8.00
C THR A 727 24.80 4.14 9.44
N LEU A 728 24.45 2.89 9.74
CA LEU A 728 24.73 2.25 11.04
C LEU A 728 26.15 1.69 11.03
N ARG A 729 26.98 2.07 11.99
CA ARG A 729 28.24 1.36 12.27
C ARG A 729 27.92 0.03 12.94
N SER A 730 28.27 -1.09 12.30
CA SER A 730 28.12 -2.41 12.91
C SER A 730 29.05 -2.53 14.12
N GLY A 731 28.46 -2.64 15.32
CA GLY A 731 29.19 -3.04 16.54
C GLY A 731 29.25 -4.57 16.74
N GLN A 732 28.67 -5.34 15.82
CA GLN A 732 28.70 -6.81 15.85
C GLN A 732 29.92 -7.32 15.07
N THR A 733 30.51 -8.41 15.56
CA THR A 733 31.55 -9.14 14.83
C THR A 733 31.01 -9.51 13.45
N PRO A 734 31.63 -9.06 12.35
CA PRO A 734 31.12 -9.32 11.03
C PRO A 734 31.04 -10.83 10.76
N PRO A 735 30.02 -11.32 10.02
CA PRO A 735 30.00 -12.71 9.58
C PRO A 735 31.27 -13.01 8.79
N ALA A 736 31.88 -14.18 9.02
CA ALA A 736 33.14 -14.53 8.40
C ALA A 736 33.02 -14.64 6.87
N VAL A 737 33.92 -13.99 6.14
CA VAL A 737 34.04 -14.14 4.68
C VAL A 737 34.31 -15.61 4.34
N PRO A 738 33.61 -16.21 3.37
CA PRO A 738 33.88 -17.59 2.95
C PRO A 738 35.35 -17.80 2.58
N GLN A 739 35.99 -18.87 3.09
CA GLN A 739 37.41 -19.14 2.87
C GLN A 739 37.78 -19.25 1.39
N ALA A 740 36.88 -19.81 0.56
CA ALA A 740 37.05 -19.90 -0.88
C ALA A 740 37.14 -18.51 -1.55
N LEU A 741 36.33 -17.56 -1.08
CA LEU A 741 36.39 -16.17 -1.56
C LEU A 741 37.70 -15.50 -1.15
N THR A 742 38.16 -15.73 0.09
CA THR A 742 39.45 -15.20 0.55
C THR A 742 40.63 -15.75 -0.26
N GLN A 743 40.64 -17.06 -0.56
CA GLN A 743 41.68 -17.67 -1.39
C GLN A 743 41.67 -17.12 -2.83
N PHE A 744 40.48 -16.95 -3.39
CA PHE A 744 40.29 -16.42 -4.73
C PHE A 744 40.66 -14.94 -4.84
N ALA A 745 40.20 -14.07 -3.93
CA ALA A 745 40.31 -12.62 -4.11
C ALA A 745 41.47 -11.96 -3.33
N PHE A 746 41.79 -12.45 -2.13
CA PHE A 746 42.55 -11.66 -1.15
C PHE A 746 43.93 -12.25 -0.79
N SER A 747 44.47 -13.17 -1.59
CA SER A 747 45.85 -13.65 -1.41
C SER A 747 46.89 -12.62 -1.87
N SER A 748 48.03 -12.53 -1.18
CA SER A 748 49.05 -11.47 -1.32
C SER A 748 49.71 -11.33 -2.70
N SER A 749 49.57 -12.34 -3.58
CA SER A 749 50.11 -12.35 -4.95
C SER A 749 49.01 -12.26 -6.03
N SER A 750 47.81 -11.80 -5.68
CA SER A 750 46.66 -11.78 -6.59
C SER A 750 46.70 -10.61 -7.57
N PRO A 751 46.22 -10.79 -8.82
CA PRO A 751 45.93 -9.67 -9.71
C PRO A 751 44.85 -8.74 -9.10
N PRO A 752 44.69 -7.50 -9.62
CA PRO A 752 43.64 -6.60 -9.17
C PRO A 752 42.26 -7.26 -9.22
N VAL A 753 41.46 -7.04 -8.17
CA VAL A 753 40.12 -7.60 -8.04
C VAL A 753 39.07 -6.51 -8.29
N ILE A 754 38.07 -6.80 -9.11
CA ILE A 754 36.91 -5.93 -9.34
C ILE A 754 35.69 -6.58 -8.70
N TYR A 755 34.91 -5.82 -7.94
CA TYR A 755 33.56 -6.25 -7.53
C TYR A 755 32.56 -5.93 -8.63
N PHE A 756 31.65 -6.85 -8.94
CA PHE A 756 30.62 -6.71 -9.96
C PHE A 756 29.26 -7.15 -9.40
N GLY A 757 28.49 -6.17 -8.91
CA GLY A 757 27.10 -6.32 -8.52
C GLY A 757 26.14 -6.12 -9.69
N VAL A 758 25.13 -6.97 -9.83
CA VAL A 758 24.04 -6.78 -10.81
C VAL A 758 22.67 -7.20 -10.26
N SER A 759 21.60 -6.46 -10.56
CA SER A 759 20.23 -6.94 -10.33
C SER A 759 19.79 -7.76 -11.54
N THR A 760 19.31 -8.99 -11.30
CA THR A 760 18.91 -9.91 -12.36
C THR A 760 17.40 -9.91 -12.62
N ARG A 761 16.64 -9.04 -11.95
CA ARG A 761 15.17 -9.09 -12.00
C ARG A 761 14.60 -8.93 -13.40
N THR A 762 15.22 -8.09 -14.23
CA THR A 762 14.76 -7.80 -15.59
C THR A 762 15.35 -8.74 -16.64
N PHE A 763 16.18 -9.72 -16.22
CA PHE A 763 16.91 -10.57 -17.15
C PHE A 763 16.00 -11.67 -17.68
N VAL A 764 16.06 -11.91 -18.98
CA VAL A 764 15.42 -13.05 -19.65
C VAL A 764 16.30 -14.30 -19.49
N PHE A 765 15.74 -15.49 -19.71
CA PHE A 765 16.47 -16.76 -19.55
C PHE A 765 17.78 -16.76 -20.36
N GLY A 766 18.91 -17.01 -19.68
CA GLY A 766 20.24 -17.09 -20.28
C GLY A 766 21.04 -15.78 -20.30
N GLU A 767 20.43 -14.60 -20.11
CA GLU A 767 21.14 -13.32 -20.18
C GLU A 767 22.17 -13.14 -19.06
N PHE A 768 21.90 -13.67 -17.86
CA PHE A 768 22.87 -13.60 -16.76
C PHE A 768 24.10 -14.47 -17.01
N GLU A 769 23.90 -15.67 -17.58
CA GLU A 769 25.00 -16.57 -17.91
C GLU A 769 25.85 -16.01 -19.05
N ASP A 770 25.20 -15.39 -20.05
CA ASP A 770 25.89 -14.65 -21.10
C ASP A 770 26.72 -13.48 -20.53
N LEU A 771 26.14 -12.70 -19.60
CA LEU A 771 26.87 -11.64 -18.90
C LEU A 771 28.06 -12.20 -18.11
N LEU A 772 27.90 -13.30 -17.36
CA LEU A 772 28.99 -13.96 -16.64
C LEU A 772 30.12 -14.40 -17.57
N GLN A 773 29.79 -15.00 -18.72
CA GLN A 773 30.77 -15.40 -19.73
C GLN A 773 31.51 -14.20 -20.32
N LYS A 774 30.80 -13.09 -20.59
CA LYS A 774 31.41 -11.84 -21.06
C LYS A 774 32.35 -11.24 -20.02
N ILE A 775 31.95 -11.23 -18.74
CA ILE A 775 32.77 -10.79 -17.61
C ILE A 775 34.03 -11.66 -17.50
N ASP A 776 33.91 -12.99 -17.58
CA ASP A 776 35.06 -13.91 -17.47
C ASP A 776 36.06 -13.70 -18.62
N ARG A 777 35.58 -13.57 -19.86
CA ARG A 777 36.44 -13.26 -21.01
C ARG A 777 37.14 -11.91 -20.86
N ALA A 778 36.42 -10.87 -20.42
CA ALA A 778 37.00 -9.55 -20.19
C ALA A 778 38.07 -9.59 -19.06
N ALA A 779 37.78 -10.31 -17.98
CA ALA A 779 38.68 -10.48 -16.86
C ALA A 779 39.98 -11.21 -17.25
N GLN A 780 39.87 -12.26 -18.07
CA GLN A 780 41.00 -13.01 -18.62
C GLN A 780 41.89 -12.14 -19.50
N GLN A 781 41.31 -11.32 -20.40
CA GLN A 781 42.07 -10.43 -21.29
C GLN A 781 42.90 -9.40 -20.52
N LEU A 782 42.38 -8.89 -19.40
CA LEU A 782 43.07 -7.89 -18.57
C LEU A 782 43.88 -8.47 -17.43
N ARG A 783 43.84 -9.80 -17.24
CA ARG A 783 44.46 -10.49 -16.10
C ARG A 783 44.01 -9.89 -14.77
N VAL A 784 42.70 -9.69 -14.61
CA VAL A 784 42.05 -9.25 -13.36
C VAL A 784 41.19 -10.37 -12.81
N ARG A 785 40.87 -10.31 -11.53
CA ARG A 785 39.85 -11.17 -10.91
C ARG A 785 38.57 -10.38 -10.70
N VAL A 786 37.42 -11.05 -10.78
CA VAL A 786 36.11 -10.43 -10.58
C VAL A 786 35.30 -11.23 -9.57
N ILE A 787 34.81 -10.55 -8.55
CA ILE A 787 33.82 -11.09 -7.61
C ILE A 787 32.45 -10.65 -8.11
N VAL A 788 31.55 -11.57 -8.40
CA VAL A 788 30.20 -11.26 -8.89
C VAL A 788 29.18 -11.51 -7.78
N GLN A 789 28.28 -10.55 -7.54
CA GLN A 789 27.15 -10.71 -6.63
C GLN A 789 25.86 -10.29 -7.35
N ALA A 790 24.88 -11.19 -7.39
CA ALA A 790 23.59 -10.93 -8.01
C ALA A 790 22.51 -10.63 -6.96
N ARG A 791 21.63 -9.65 -7.22
CA ARG A 791 20.44 -9.36 -6.42
C ARG A 791 19.16 -9.79 -7.16
N ASP A 792 18.11 -10.13 -6.42
CA ASP A 792 16.78 -10.59 -6.90
C ASP A 792 16.73 -12.01 -7.48
N VAL A 793 17.71 -12.85 -7.16
CA VAL A 793 17.65 -14.29 -7.43
C VAL A 793 17.10 -14.98 -6.18
N GLY A 794 15.83 -15.38 -6.23
CA GLY A 794 15.21 -16.26 -5.23
C GLY A 794 15.66 -17.73 -5.32
N ASP A 795 16.62 -18.05 -6.19
CA ASP A 795 17.16 -19.42 -6.31
C ASP A 795 18.30 -19.64 -5.32
N ALA A 796 17.99 -20.34 -4.24
CA ALA A 796 18.95 -21.19 -3.56
C ALA A 796 19.34 -22.40 -4.44
N ALA A 797 19.75 -22.20 -5.70
CA ALA A 797 20.34 -23.23 -6.58
C ALA A 797 20.75 -22.68 -7.97
N ARG A 798 21.59 -21.64 -8.06
CA ARG A 798 22.45 -21.53 -9.26
C ARG A 798 23.69 -22.39 -9.05
N SER A 799 24.07 -23.13 -10.09
CA SER A 799 25.36 -23.81 -10.10
C SER A 799 26.44 -22.77 -9.81
N PRO A 800 27.32 -22.99 -8.82
CA PRO A 800 28.36 -22.04 -8.49
C PRO A 800 29.22 -21.79 -9.75
N TYR A 801 29.18 -20.57 -10.28
CA TYR A 801 30.04 -20.18 -11.40
C TYR A 801 31.40 -19.77 -10.84
N ARG A 802 32.43 -20.57 -11.16
CA ARG A 802 33.80 -20.33 -10.75
C ARG A 802 34.75 -20.58 -11.91
N SER A 803 35.56 -19.59 -12.22
CA SER A 803 36.70 -19.69 -13.14
C SER A 803 37.98 -19.26 -12.42
N ALA A 804 39.12 -19.28 -13.12
CA ALA A 804 40.36 -18.72 -12.59
C ALA A 804 40.28 -17.19 -12.38
N SER A 805 39.34 -16.51 -13.06
CA SER A 805 39.21 -15.06 -13.10
C SER A 805 37.89 -14.55 -12.54
N VAL A 806 36.86 -15.38 -12.34
CA VAL A 806 35.54 -14.95 -11.84
C VAL A 806 35.06 -15.86 -10.71
N TYR A 807 34.50 -15.26 -9.66
CA TYR A 807 33.87 -15.95 -8.55
C TYR A 807 32.48 -15.37 -8.27
N LEU A 808 31.42 -16.16 -8.49
CA LEU A 808 30.07 -15.81 -8.08
C LEU A 808 29.88 -16.09 -6.58
N VAL A 809 29.44 -15.10 -5.81
CA VAL A 809 29.22 -15.24 -4.36
C VAL A 809 27.91 -15.99 -4.09
N ASP A 810 28.00 -17.05 -3.29
CA ASP A 810 26.88 -17.96 -2.99
C ASP A 810 25.92 -17.41 -1.90
N ALA A 811 26.29 -16.32 -1.20
CA ALA A 811 25.51 -15.68 -0.14
C ALA A 811 25.75 -14.17 -0.12
N GLU A 812 24.84 -13.41 0.51
CA GLU A 812 25.01 -11.97 0.68
C GLU A 812 26.15 -11.69 1.68
N VAL A 813 27.26 -11.13 1.19
CA VAL A 813 28.41 -10.71 2.02
C VAL A 813 28.35 -9.20 2.23
N PRO A 814 28.55 -8.70 3.46
CA PRO A 814 28.57 -7.27 3.73
C PRO A 814 29.58 -6.50 2.88
N TYR A 815 29.15 -5.33 2.37
CA TYR A 815 29.96 -4.52 1.45
C TYR A 815 31.23 -3.95 2.10
N ASP A 816 31.18 -3.60 3.37
CA ASP A 816 32.33 -3.12 4.14
C ASP A 816 33.51 -4.12 4.13
N GLN A 817 33.20 -5.42 4.21
CA GLN A 817 34.19 -6.50 4.10
C GLN A 817 34.67 -6.71 2.66
N LEU A 818 33.75 -6.73 1.69
CA LEU A 818 34.10 -6.94 0.29
C LEU A 818 34.94 -5.80 -0.26
N PHE A 819 34.49 -4.56 -0.05
CA PHE A 819 35.07 -3.39 -0.70
C PHE A 819 36.46 -3.07 -0.19
N ALA A 820 36.78 -3.41 1.06
CA ALA A 820 38.14 -3.27 1.60
C ALA A 820 39.20 -3.91 0.68
N GLY A 821 38.93 -5.11 0.16
CA GLY A 821 39.90 -5.90 -0.60
C GLY A 821 39.86 -5.77 -2.12
N VAL A 822 38.94 -5.00 -2.71
CA VAL A 822 38.85 -4.82 -4.18
C VAL A 822 39.54 -3.55 -4.66
N ALA A 823 39.90 -3.51 -5.94
CA ALA A 823 40.52 -2.36 -6.61
C ALA A 823 39.47 -1.37 -7.17
N ALA A 824 38.31 -1.86 -7.60
CA ALA A 824 37.20 -1.07 -8.12
C ALA A 824 35.87 -1.81 -7.96
N THR A 825 34.76 -1.08 -8.05
CA THR A 825 33.41 -1.62 -7.83
C THR A 825 32.47 -1.24 -8.97
N ILE A 826 31.73 -2.22 -9.45
CA ILE A 826 30.61 -2.08 -10.39
C ILE A 826 29.37 -2.56 -9.64
N HIS A 827 28.27 -1.81 -9.66
CA HIS A 827 27.05 -2.19 -8.95
C HIS A 827 25.78 -1.72 -9.68
N TRP A 828 24.60 -2.15 -9.25
CA TRP A 828 23.34 -1.83 -9.93
C TRP A 828 22.73 -0.45 -9.62
N GLY A 829 23.51 0.49 -9.07
CA GLY A 829 23.09 1.89 -8.96
C GLY A 829 22.24 2.25 -7.73
N GLU A 830 22.23 1.44 -6.67
CA GLU A 830 21.64 1.86 -5.39
C GLU A 830 22.52 2.89 -4.64
N PRO A 831 21.91 3.96 -4.06
CA PRO A 831 22.65 5.02 -3.38
C PRO A 831 23.55 4.54 -2.24
N ASP A 832 23.10 3.57 -1.45
CA ASP A 832 23.89 3.08 -0.31
C ASP A 832 25.10 2.23 -0.74
N VAL A 833 24.94 1.36 -1.75
CA VAL A 833 26.06 0.59 -2.29
C VAL A 833 27.11 1.52 -2.89
N LEU A 834 26.66 2.59 -3.55
CA LEU A 834 27.53 3.64 -4.07
C LEU A 834 28.30 4.35 -2.95
N ALA A 835 27.60 4.72 -1.88
CA ALA A 835 28.22 5.38 -0.73
C ALA A 835 29.24 4.49 -0.02
N GLU A 836 28.94 3.20 0.22
CA GLU A 836 29.87 2.24 0.82
C GLU A 836 31.15 2.08 -0.03
N GLY A 837 31.02 2.02 -1.35
CA GLY A 837 32.17 1.94 -2.28
C GLY A 837 33.05 3.19 -2.25
N LEU A 838 32.43 4.37 -2.26
CA LEU A 838 33.14 5.65 -2.17
C LEU A 838 33.76 5.89 -0.80
N MET A 839 33.10 5.49 0.29
CA MET A 839 33.68 5.51 1.65
C MET A 839 34.91 4.61 1.75
N ALA A 840 34.91 3.47 1.06
CA ALA A 840 36.07 2.61 0.94
C ALA A 840 37.16 3.17 -0.03
N GLY A 841 36.93 4.32 -0.66
CA GLY A 841 37.85 4.96 -1.60
C GLY A 841 38.03 4.19 -2.90
N LYS A 842 36.96 3.53 -3.37
CA LYS A 842 36.99 2.69 -4.57
C LYS A 842 36.36 3.41 -5.77
N PRO A 843 36.97 3.33 -6.97
CA PRO A 843 36.34 3.73 -8.22
C PRO A 843 34.99 3.04 -8.43
N MET A 844 34.01 3.80 -8.94
CA MET A 844 32.63 3.33 -9.09
C MET A 844 32.22 3.21 -10.56
N ALA A 845 31.50 2.16 -10.91
CA ALA A 845 30.66 2.12 -12.10
C ALA A 845 29.25 1.62 -11.76
N VAL A 846 28.27 2.08 -12.52
CA VAL A 846 26.89 1.62 -12.39
C VAL A 846 26.54 0.72 -13.58
N CYS A 847 26.18 -0.52 -13.30
CA CYS A 847 25.63 -1.46 -14.27
C CYS A 847 24.10 -1.44 -14.17
N GLY A 848 23.45 -0.63 -15.01
CA GLY A 848 22.02 -0.37 -14.91
C GLY A 848 21.48 0.37 -16.12
N SER A 849 20.16 0.32 -16.29
CA SER A 849 19.46 0.98 -17.40
C SER A 849 18.27 1.83 -16.93
N HIS A 850 17.95 1.80 -15.63
CA HIS A 850 16.87 2.59 -15.06
C HIS A 850 17.30 4.06 -14.90
N PRO A 851 16.42 5.06 -15.07
CA PRO A 851 16.76 6.48 -14.92
C PRO A 851 17.52 6.82 -13.64
N SER A 852 17.11 6.27 -12.49
CA SER A 852 17.80 6.49 -11.21
C SER A 852 19.24 5.93 -11.19
N GLN A 853 19.47 4.82 -11.89
CA GLN A 853 20.79 4.19 -11.99
C GLN A 853 21.69 4.99 -12.93
N LEU A 854 21.13 5.44 -14.07
CA LEU A 854 21.83 6.33 -14.98
C LEU A 854 22.18 7.65 -14.28
N PHE A 855 21.26 8.24 -13.53
CA PHE A 855 21.50 9.43 -12.72
C PHE A 855 22.70 9.24 -11.76
N ALA A 856 22.73 8.13 -11.01
CA ALA A 856 23.85 7.79 -10.13
C ALA A 856 25.18 7.63 -10.90
N ALA A 857 25.16 7.03 -12.08
CA ALA A 857 26.35 6.89 -12.93
C ALA A 857 26.92 8.25 -13.34
N HIS A 858 26.05 9.16 -13.83
CA HIS A 858 26.44 10.50 -14.26
C HIS A 858 26.98 11.34 -13.10
N LEU A 859 26.43 11.18 -11.88
CA LEU A 859 26.98 11.82 -10.69
C LEU A 859 28.42 11.38 -10.42
N CYS A 860 28.69 10.07 -10.43
CA CYS A 860 30.04 9.54 -10.23
C CYS A 860 31.03 10.03 -11.29
N GLN A 861 30.60 10.11 -12.55
CA GLN A 861 31.43 10.67 -13.63
C GLN A 861 31.71 12.15 -13.42
N ARG A 862 30.70 12.95 -13.07
CA ARG A 862 30.81 14.40 -12.89
C ARG A 862 31.82 14.76 -11.80
N VAL A 863 31.84 14.01 -10.69
CA VAL A 863 32.82 14.22 -9.61
C VAL A 863 34.16 13.50 -9.85
N GLY A 864 34.30 12.79 -10.98
CA GLY A 864 35.55 12.16 -11.40
C GLY A 864 35.93 10.89 -10.64
N VAL A 865 34.97 10.24 -9.96
CA VAL A 865 35.17 9.00 -9.19
C VAL A 865 34.62 7.75 -9.88
N GLY A 866 34.01 7.92 -11.05
CA GLY A 866 33.46 6.81 -11.82
C GLY A 866 33.46 7.00 -13.34
N ILE A 867 32.90 5.99 -14.02
CA ILE A 867 32.93 5.84 -15.49
C ILE A 867 31.49 5.83 -16.07
N PRO A 868 31.31 5.86 -17.41
CA PRO A 868 29.98 5.78 -18.02
C PRO A 868 29.17 4.54 -17.58
N PRO A 869 27.83 4.63 -17.56
CA PRO A 869 26.98 3.52 -17.18
C PRO A 869 27.19 2.31 -18.10
N ILE A 870 27.17 1.12 -17.51
CA ILE A 870 27.28 -0.15 -18.21
C ILE A 870 25.89 -0.73 -18.38
N ASN A 871 25.43 -0.90 -19.61
CA ASN A 871 24.17 -1.60 -19.87
C ASN A 871 24.42 -3.10 -19.98
N ALA A 872 23.91 -3.87 -19.02
CA ALA A 872 24.09 -5.31 -18.95
C ALA A 872 23.62 -6.05 -20.21
N SER A 873 22.52 -5.60 -20.85
CA SER A 873 21.94 -6.30 -22.00
C SER A 873 22.66 -6.01 -23.32
N THR A 874 23.37 -4.88 -23.43
CA THR A 874 24.04 -4.46 -24.67
C THR A 874 25.56 -4.49 -24.57
N CYS A 875 26.14 -4.79 -23.41
CA CYS A 875 27.58 -4.83 -23.25
C CYS A 875 28.23 -5.96 -24.08
N THR A 876 29.38 -5.65 -24.66
CA THR A 876 30.29 -6.61 -25.32
C THR A 876 31.52 -6.85 -24.45
N VAL A 877 32.30 -7.88 -24.78
CA VAL A 877 33.56 -8.17 -24.09
C VAL A 877 34.51 -6.98 -24.20
N GLU A 878 34.61 -6.36 -25.38
CA GLU A 878 35.47 -5.20 -25.64
C GLU A 878 35.03 -3.99 -24.83
N SER A 879 33.71 -3.75 -24.72
CA SER A 879 33.20 -2.66 -23.88
C SER A 879 33.49 -2.88 -22.40
N LEU A 880 33.39 -4.12 -21.90
CA LEU A 880 33.69 -4.47 -20.51
C LEU A 880 35.19 -4.33 -20.23
N VAL A 881 36.04 -4.75 -21.18
CA VAL A 881 37.49 -4.54 -21.10
C VAL A 881 37.81 -3.06 -21.01
N ALA A 882 37.21 -2.22 -21.85
CA ALA A 882 37.40 -0.77 -21.79
C ALA A 882 36.95 -0.19 -20.43
N SER A 883 35.78 -0.61 -19.92
CA SER A 883 35.29 -0.19 -18.60
C SER A 883 36.22 -0.61 -17.46
N PHE A 884 36.70 -1.85 -17.46
CA PHE A 884 37.63 -2.35 -16.44
C PHE A 884 38.96 -1.60 -16.48
N GLN A 885 39.50 -1.34 -17.68
CA GLN A 885 40.70 -0.52 -17.85
C GLN A 885 40.51 0.90 -17.31
N GLN A 886 39.39 1.55 -17.63
CA GLN A 886 39.08 2.90 -17.13
C GLN A 886 39.00 2.92 -15.60
N LEU A 887 38.28 1.99 -14.98
CA LEU A 887 38.17 1.89 -13.52
C LEU A 887 39.52 1.69 -12.82
N LEU A 888 40.45 0.99 -13.48
CA LEU A 888 41.79 0.74 -12.94
C LEU A 888 42.78 1.88 -13.23
N GLN A 889 42.37 2.94 -13.91
CA GLN A 889 43.23 4.10 -14.14
C GLN A 889 43.62 4.77 -12.81
N PRO A 890 44.90 5.15 -12.64
CA PRO A 890 45.36 5.79 -11.40
C PRO A 890 44.61 7.09 -11.06
N GLY A 891 44.15 7.85 -12.07
CA GLY A 891 43.44 9.11 -11.88
C GLY A 891 42.10 8.94 -11.15
N ILE A 892 41.23 8.05 -11.64
CA ILE A 892 39.91 7.80 -11.02
C ILE A 892 40.08 7.24 -9.60
N ARG A 893 41.07 6.35 -9.40
CA ARG A 893 41.39 5.81 -8.09
C ARG A 893 41.87 6.88 -7.11
N ALA A 894 42.78 7.77 -7.53
CA ALA A 894 43.24 8.86 -6.71
C ALA A 894 42.09 9.80 -6.32
N ASN A 895 41.19 10.10 -7.28
CA ASN A 895 40.00 10.90 -7.01
C ASN A 895 39.07 10.22 -5.99
N ALA A 896 38.77 8.93 -6.15
CA ALA A 896 37.92 8.19 -5.21
C ALA A 896 38.54 8.14 -3.79
N GLN A 897 39.86 7.94 -3.69
CA GLN A 897 40.58 7.97 -2.41
C GLN A 897 40.59 9.36 -1.77
N ALA A 898 40.72 10.43 -2.56
CA ALA A 898 40.62 11.81 -2.09
C ALA A 898 39.18 12.20 -1.72
N PHE A 899 38.19 11.53 -2.29
CA PHE A 899 36.77 11.75 -2.03
C PHE A 899 36.29 11.05 -0.75
N ALA A 900 36.85 9.89 -0.40
CA ALA A 900 36.46 9.09 0.77
C ALA A 900 36.39 9.88 2.10
N PRO A 901 37.33 10.79 2.44
CA PRO A 901 37.27 11.56 3.68
C PRO A 901 36.10 12.54 3.79
N THR A 902 35.36 12.80 2.69
CA THR A 902 34.16 13.65 2.72
C THR A 902 32.98 12.98 3.41
N PHE A 903 33.03 11.65 3.61
CA PHE A 903 32.00 10.91 4.32
C PHE A 903 32.26 10.97 5.84
N ASP A 904 31.31 11.58 6.55
CA ASP A 904 31.24 11.58 8.01
C ASP A 904 29.87 11.05 8.46
N PRO A 905 29.69 9.73 8.59
CA PRO A 905 28.39 9.15 8.96
C PRO A 905 27.87 9.62 10.31
N GLU A 906 28.75 9.88 11.28
CA GLU A 906 28.35 10.34 12.60
C GLU A 906 27.90 11.80 12.54
N GLY A 907 28.66 12.66 11.86
CA GLY A 907 28.26 14.02 11.54
C GLY A 907 26.94 14.07 10.78
N ALA A 908 26.74 13.19 9.80
CA ALA A 908 25.51 13.11 9.03
C ALA A 908 24.28 12.77 9.89
N VAL A 909 24.39 11.80 10.80
CA VAL A 909 23.31 11.49 11.76
C VAL A 909 23.03 12.69 12.66
N ASN A 910 24.07 13.37 13.15
CA ASN A 910 23.91 14.56 13.99
C ASN A 910 23.22 15.70 13.22
N ILE A 911 23.57 15.92 11.94
CA ILE A 911 22.93 16.92 11.08
C ILE A 911 21.47 16.56 10.83
N ALA A 912 21.17 15.29 10.54
CA ALA A 912 19.81 14.82 10.30
C ALA A 912 18.90 15.03 11.52
N VAL A 913 19.36 14.64 12.72
CA VAL A 913 18.61 14.84 13.97
C VAL A 913 18.50 16.32 14.33
N ARG A 914 19.55 17.11 14.10
CA ARG A 914 19.49 18.56 14.32
C ARG A 914 18.50 19.25 13.39
N SER A 915 18.47 18.84 12.11
CA SER A 915 17.49 19.30 11.13
C SER A 915 16.08 18.90 11.54
N PHE A 916 15.91 17.67 12.05
CA PHE A 916 14.65 17.22 12.62
C PHE A 916 14.15 18.16 13.71
N TYR A 917 15.01 18.50 14.69
CA TYR A 917 14.64 19.42 15.77
C TYR A 917 14.44 20.87 15.33
N SER A 918 15.17 21.38 14.32
CA SER A 918 14.96 22.75 13.84
C SER A 918 13.62 22.94 13.17
N ASN A 919 13.06 21.88 12.59
CA ASN A 919 11.78 21.88 11.90
C ASN A 919 10.59 21.52 12.81
N LEU A 920 10.81 21.37 14.13
CA LEU A 920 9.71 21.15 15.07
C LEU A 920 9.08 22.47 15.49
N PRO A 921 7.75 22.58 15.48
CA PRO A 921 7.01 23.72 16.02
C PRO A 921 6.95 23.62 17.56
N LEU A 922 8.11 23.62 18.23
CA LEU A 922 8.23 23.31 19.67
C LEU A 922 7.32 24.18 20.52
N GLU A 923 7.19 25.46 20.17
CA GLU A 923 6.32 26.38 20.89
C GLU A 923 4.85 25.97 20.82
N ALA A 924 4.35 25.54 19.66
CA ALA A 924 3.01 24.98 19.54
C ALA A 924 2.92 23.63 20.29
N MET A 925 3.98 22.83 20.34
CA MET A 925 3.94 21.49 20.95
C MET A 925 4.02 21.47 22.48
N MET A 926 4.64 22.46 23.11
CA MET A 926 4.90 22.44 24.57
C MET A 926 3.68 22.82 25.41
N CYS A 927 3.60 22.22 26.59
CA CYS A 927 2.61 22.60 27.61
C CYS A 927 2.98 23.92 28.29
N ASP A 928 2.00 24.81 28.46
CA ASP A 928 2.18 26.13 29.07
C ASP A 928 2.53 26.06 30.58
N ILE A 929 2.18 24.97 31.25
CA ILE A 929 2.40 24.77 32.71
C ILE A 929 3.70 24.00 32.97
N ASP A 930 4.03 23.08 32.08
CA ASP A 930 5.23 22.25 32.19
C ASP A 930 5.88 22.12 30.80
N PRO A 931 6.78 23.05 30.45
CA PRO A 931 7.43 23.07 29.14
C PRO A 931 8.25 21.80 28.83
N THR A 932 8.54 20.96 29.84
CA THR A 932 9.20 19.66 29.65
C THR A 932 8.28 18.57 29.09
N LYS A 933 7.00 18.89 28.84
CA LYS A 933 5.95 17.97 28.39
C LYS A 933 5.23 18.50 27.16
N ILE A 934 4.81 17.58 26.29
CA ILE A 934 3.98 17.89 25.12
C ILE A 934 2.53 18.18 25.55
N ALA A 935 1.95 19.21 24.95
CA ALA A 935 0.55 19.56 25.06
C ALA A 935 -0.36 18.58 24.31
N ARG A 936 -1.46 18.20 24.95
CA ARG A 936 -2.45 17.22 24.47
C ARG A 936 -3.87 17.72 24.57
N VAL A 937 -4.11 18.70 25.43
CA VAL A 937 -5.42 19.28 25.71
C VAL A 937 -5.31 20.78 25.61
N PHE A 938 -6.32 21.40 25.04
CA PHE A 938 -6.46 22.84 25.00
C PHE A 938 -7.60 23.24 25.94
N ASP A 939 -7.27 24.09 26.90
CA ASP A 939 -8.22 24.84 27.71
C ASP A 939 -8.66 26.05 26.88
N SER A 940 -9.81 25.96 26.22
CA SER A 940 -10.33 27.04 25.37
C SER A 940 -10.78 28.26 26.16
N HIS A 941 -11.08 28.11 27.45
CA HIS A 941 -11.56 29.22 28.27
C HIS A 941 -10.42 30.15 28.68
N HIS A 942 -9.27 29.57 29.04
CA HIS A 942 -8.09 30.33 29.44
C HIS A 942 -6.99 30.36 28.37
N MET A 943 -7.29 29.85 27.18
CA MET A 943 -6.39 29.74 26.02
C MET A 943 -5.07 29.02 26.35
N MET A 944 -5.12 27.95 27.14
CA MET A 944 -3.91 27.26 27.65
C MET A 944 -3.70 25.88 27.04
N LYS A 945 -2.44 25.57 26.72
CA LYS A 945 -1.99 24.25 26.25
C LYS A 945 -1.56 23.38 27.43
N LEU A 946 -2.22 22.25 27.63
CA LEU A 946 -2.02 21.37 28.78
C LEU A 946 -1.49 20.00 28.35
N SER A 947 -0.51 19.46 29.08
CA SER A 947 -0.14 18.04 29.01
C SER A 947 -1.24 17.16 29.62
N ARG A 948 -1.16 15.84 29.44
CA ARG A 948 -2.09 14.90 30.10
C ARG A 948 -2.01 15.03 31.62
N GLU A 949 -0.80 15.18 32.14
CA GLU A 949 -0.49 15.37 33.56
C GLU A 949 -1.18 16.62 34.11
N ALA A 950 -0.96 17.75 33.44
CA ALA A 950 -1.56 19.02 33.82
C ALA A 950 -3.08 18.97 33.74
N TYR A 951 -3.63 18.39 32.66
CA TYR A 951 -5.07 18.23 32.49
C TYR A 951 -5.72 17.44 33.65
N LEU A 952 -5.16 16.29 34.04
CA LEU A 952 -5.70 15.48 35.14
C LEU A 952 -5.73 16.22 36.49
N VAL A 953 -4.81 17.17 36.69
CA VAL A 953 -4.72 17.96 37.92
C VAL A 953 -5.65 19.17 37.90
N VAL A 954 -5.79 19.82 36.74
CA VAL A 954 -6.57 21.04 36.54
C VAL A 954 -8.06 20.73 36.40
N GLN A 955 -8.42 19.66 35.69
CA GLN A 955 -9.81 19.30 35.39
C GLN A 955 -10.72 19.29 36.64
N PRO A 956 -10.37 18.63 37.78
CA PRO A 956 -11.27 18.56 38.94
C PRO A 956 -11.49 19.89 39.67
N VAL A 957 -10.66 20.90 39.39
CA VAL A 957 -10.69 22.23 40.02
C VAL A 957 -11.33 23.27 39.09
N ARG A 958 -11.64 22.88 37.85
CA ARG A 958 -12.25 23.72 36.82
C ARG A 958 -13.63 23.19 36.47
N ASP A 959 -14.53 24.08 36.07
CA ASP A 959 -15.82 23.71 35.53
C ASP A 959 -15.66 23.06 34.14
N ASP A 960 -15.99 21.77 34.04
CA ASP A 960 -15.93 20.97 32.80
C ASP A 960 -16.94 21.45 31.75
N SER A 961 -17.99 22.17 32.14
CA SER A 961 -18.98 22.74 31.21
C SER A 961 -18.43 23.87 30.33
N LYS A 962 -17.21 24.36 30.63
CA LYS A 962 -16.56 25.49 29.94
C LYS A 962 -15.47 25.09 28.93
N GLY A 963 -15.44 23.81 28.53
CA GLY A 963 -14.76 23.31 27.32
C GLY A 963 -13.26 22.99 27.48
N PHE A 964 -12.92 21.70 27.53
CA PHE A 964 -11.59 21.19 27.18
C PHE A 964 -11.70 20.47 25.83
N VAL A 965 -10.69 20.61 24.97
CA VAL A 965 -10.66 19.92 23.67
C VAL A 965 -9.32 19.24 23.44
N PRO A 966 -9.24 18.12 22.70
CA PRO A 966 -7.98 17.55 22.24
C PRO A 966 -7.21 18.60 21.44
N TYR A 967 -5.95 18.77 21.79
CA TYR A 967 -5.10 19.76 21.16
C TYR A 967 -4.30 19.15 20.01
N LYS A 968 -4.28 19.90 18.91
CA LYS A 968 -3.42 19.66 17.75
C LYS A 968 -2.49 20.86 17.64
N PRO A 969 -1.17 20.68 17.59
CA PRO A 969 -0.24 21.81 17.44
C PRO A 969 -0.29 22.44 16.04
N LEU A 970 -0.57 21.66 15.00
CA LEU A 970 -0.58 22.11 13.61
C LEU A 970 -1.95 21.93 12.96
N GLN A 971 -2.31 22.91 12.14
CA GLN A 971 -3.43 22.85 11.21
C GLN A 971 -2.89 22.78 9.78
N TYR A 972 -3.37 21.78 9.05
CA TYR A 972 -3.04 21.56 7.64
C TYR A 972 -4.22 22.01 6.78
N ASP A 973 -3.96 22.92 5.86
CA ASP A 973 -4.89 23.38 4.82
C ASP A 973 -4.44 22.88 3.45
N GLU A 974 -5.31 22.82 2.45
CA GLU A 974 -4.96 22.34 1.11
C GLU A 974 -4.02 23.28 0.34
N LEU A 975 -4.03 24.58 0.66
CA LEU A 975 -3.40 25.61 -0.19
C LEU A 975 -2.22 26.34 0.45
N CYS A 976 -2.00 26.15 1.75
CA CYS A 976 -0.98 26.87 2.50
C CYS A 976 -0.08 25.92 3.30
N PRO A 977 1.16 26.33 3.60
CA PRO A 977 2.00 25.67 4.60
C PRO A 977 1.25 25.45 5.93
N PRO A 978 1.57 24.37 6.68
CA PRO A 978 0.93 24.10 7.96
C PRO A 978 1.17 25.24 8.94
N VAL A 979 0.09 25.75 9.53
CA VAL A 979 0.14 26.85 10.50
C VAL A 979 -0.08 26.35 11.92
N PHE A 980 0.31 27.15 12.90
CA PHE A 980 -0.03 26.86 14.30
C PHE A 980 -1.55 26.89 14.48
N SER A 981 -2.08 25.94 15.24
CA SER A 981 -3.53 25.85 15.46
C SER A 981 -4.12 26.98 16.31
N ILE A 982 -3.27 27.85 16.87
CA ILE A 982 -3.70 29.05 17.62
C ILE A 982 -3.35 30.27 16.74
N PRO A 983 -4.34 30.94 16.13
CA PRO A 983 -4.11 32.08 15.23
C PRO A 983 -3.49 33.29 15.94
N GLY A 984 -2.57 33.99 15.28
CA GLY A 984 -2.00 35.25 15.77
C GLY A 984 -0.92 35.06 16.85
N HIS A 985 -0.19 33.95 16.80
CA HIS A 985 0.89 33.70 17.74
C HIS A 985 2.02 34.73 17.47
N PRO A 986 2.61 35.38 18.50
CA PRO A 986 3.72 36.32 18.32
C PRO A 986 4.96 35.71 17.64
N SER A 987 4.97 34.39 17.49
CA SER A 987 6.04 33.56 16.94
C SER A 987 5.62 32.91 15.62
N ASP A 988 4.52 33.35 15.00
CA ASP A 988 4.25 33.07 13.60
C ASP A 988 5.40 33.71 12.81
N ILE A 989 6.43 32.90 12.52
CA ILE A 989 7.62 33.36 11.81
C ILE A 989 7.19 33.66 10.38
N PRO A 990 7.40 34.88 9.86
CA PRO A 990 7.17 35.14 8.45
C PRO A 990 8.01 34.17 7.61
N HIS A 991 7.35 33.37 6.77
CA HIS A 991 8.05 32.50 5.83
C HIS A 991 8.91 33.36 4.90
N ASP A 992 10.15 32.93 4.68
CA ASP A 992 11.01 33.61 3.72
C ASP A 992 10.43 33.44 2.32
N VAL A 993 10.19 34.55 1.65
CA VAL A 993 9.62 34.54 0.29
C VAL A 993 10.67 33.95 -0.66
N LYS A 994 10.42 32.71 -1.12
CA LYS A 994 11.24 32.05 -2.14
C LYS A 994 11.10 32.81 -3.47
N PRO A 995 12.18 32.86 -4.27
CA PRO A 995 12.06 33.33 -5.65
C PRO A 995 11.01 32.51 -6.40
N PRO A 996 10.13 33.15 -7.20
CA PRO A 996 9.03 32.45 -7.84
C PRO A 996 9.54 31.41 -8.84
N ARG A 997 8.84 30.28 -8.89
CA ARG A 997 9.02 29.23 -9.90
C ARG A 997 7.91 29.43 -10.93
N ASP A 998 8.14 30.26 -11.94
CA ASP A 998 7.13 30.67 -12.93
C ASP A 998 6.79 29.53 -13.93
N LEU A 999 6.44 28.33 -13.43
CA LEU A 999 6.09 27.15 -14.22
C LEU A 999 5.10 26.24 -13.45
N ASP A 1000 3.85 26.13 -13.92
CA ASP A 1000 2.85 25.19 -13.37
C ASP A 1000 3.05 23.77 -13.94
N ALA A 1001 4.16 23.14 -13.56
CA ALA A 1001 4.54 21.81 -14.07
C ALA A 1001 3.48 20.74 -13.82
N VAL A 1002 2.81 20.78 -12.66
CA VAL A 1002 1.74 19.85 -12.29
C VAL A 1002 0.50 20.11 -13.14
N GLY A 1003 0.08 21.36 -13.30
CA GLY A 1003 -1.05 21.73 -14.17
C GLY A 1003 -0.83 21.28 -15.61
N MET A 1004 0.35 21.57 -16.18
CA MET A 1004 0.73 21.12 -17.53
C MET A 1004 0.68 19.59 -17.68
N ALA A 1005 1.16 18.85 -16.69
CA ALA A 1005 1.12 17.39 -16.70
C ALA A 1005 -0.33 16.87 -16.65
N ILE A 1006 -1.17 17.43 -15.79
CA ILE A 1006 -2.58 17.05 -15.68
C ILE A 1006 -3.32 17.30 -17.01
N GLU A 1007 -3.08 18.43 -17.69
CA GLU A 1007 -3.69 18.73 -19.00
C GLU A 1007 -3.37 17.65 -20.05
N VAL A 1008 -2.11 17.24 -20.18
CA VAL A 1008 -1.70 16.20 -21.14
C VAL A 1008 -2.27 14.82 -20.75
N LEU A 1009 -2.22 14.49 -19.46
CA LEU A 1009 -2.73 13.21 -18.94
C LEU A 1009 -4.25 13.08 -19.10
N THR A 1010 -4.99 14.18 -18.92
CA THR A 1010 -6.46 14.22 -19.10
C THR A 1010 -6.85 14.24 -20.57
N ALA A 1011 -6.14 14.96 -21.44
CA ALA A 1011 -6.37 14.95 -22.88
C ALA A 1011 -6.29 13.53 -23.46
N ARG A 1012 -5.34 12.70 -23.02
CA ARG A 1012 -5.23 11.28 -23.41
C ARG A 1012 -6.40 10.43 -22.95
N SER A 1013 -6.94 10.66 -21.75
CA SER A 1013 -8.15 9.97 -21.30
C SER A 1013 -9.34 10.27 -22.22
N SER A 1014 -9.42 11.50 -22.74
CA SER A 1014 -10.43 11.92 -23.72
C SER A 1014 -10.16 11.43 -25.15
N GLU A 1015 -8.91 11.17 -25.53
CA GLU A 1015 -8.57 10.58 -26.84
C GLU A 1015 -8.72 9.04 -26.85
N SER A 1016 -8.39 8.38 -25.74
CA SER A 1016 -8.74 6.98 -25.49
C SER A 1016 -10.25 6.79 -25.49
N SER A 1017 -11.00 7.74 -24.89
CA SER A 1017 -12.46 7.75 -25.00
C SER A 1017 -12.93 8.12 -26.41
N ARG A 1018 -12.19 8.92 -27.20
CA ARG A 1018 -12.53 9.22 -28.62
C ARG A 1018 -12.25 8.07 -29.58
N ARG A 1019 -11.29 7.19 -29.30
CA ARG A 1019 -11.14 5.91 -30.02
C ARG A 1019 -12.16 4.85 -29.59
N SER A 1020 -12.89 5.11 -28.49
CA SER A 1020 -14.07 4.35 -28.08
C SER A 1020 -15.37 5.17 -28.13
N SER A 1021 -15.42 6.29 -28.85
CA SER A 1021 -16.64 7.10 -28.95
C SER A 1021 -16.86 7.58 -30.39
N SER A 1022 -17.66 6.83 -31.14
CA SER A 1022 -18.84 7.52 -31.67
C SER A 1022 -19.83 7.64 -30.52
N PHE A 1023 -20.20 8.88 -30.21
CA PHE A 1023 -21.13 9.35 -29.18
C PHE A 1023 -20.60 9.50 -27.74
N CYS A 1024 -20.34 10.75 -27.36
CA CYS A 1024 -21.32 11.53 -26.59
C CYS A 1024 -20.88 13.00 -26.48
N SER A 1025 -21.36 13.82 -27.42
CA SER A 1025 -21.89 15.13 -27.02
C SER A 1025 -23.25 14.89 -26.34
N GLY A 1026 -23.65 15.81 -25.46
CA GLY A 1026 -24.69 15.60 -24.47
C GLY A 1026 -26.02 14.98 -24.95
N ASN A 1027 -26.68 14.31 -24.02
CA ASN A 1027 -28.07 13.84 -24.07
C ASN A 1027 -28.44 12.91 -25.25
N ALA A 1028 -28.07 11.63 -25.18
CA ALA A 1028 -28.84 10.54 -25.77
C ALA A 1028 -28.50 9.20 -25.10
N ARG A 1029 -29.51 8.35 -24.89
CA ARG A 1029 -29.37 6.97 -24.42
C ARG A 1029 -28.92 6.09 -25.58
N ASP A 1030 -27.78 5.40 -25.48
CA ASP A 1030 -27.45 4.34 -26.42
C ASP A 1030 -28.03 3.00 -25.96
N VAL A 1031 -28.87 2.43 -26.81
CA VAL A 1031 -29.55 1.14 -26.65
C VAL A 1031 -28.74 0.09 -27.42
N PHE A 1032 -28.49 -1.06 -26.78
CA PHE A 1032 -27.55 -2.10 -27.22
C PHE A 1032 -27.92 -2.83 -28.54
N TRP A 1033 -29.06 -2.49 -29.16
CA TRP A 1033 -29.57 -3.12 -30.39
C TRP A 1033 -30.06 -2.03 -31.35
N SER A 1034 -29.67 -2.12 -32.63
CA SER A 1034 -30.06 -1.11 -33.63
C SER A 1034 -31.52 -1.24 -34.07
N SER A 1035 -32.16 -2.38 -33.79
CA SER A 1035 -33.60 -2.59 -33.89
C SER A 1035 -34.08 -3.72 -32.97
N THR A 1036 -35.38 -3.72 -32.64
CA THR A 1036 -36.03 -4.82 -31.90
C THR A 1036 -35.97 -6.16 -32.63
N GLU A 1037 -35.84 -6.17 -33.95
CA GLU A 1037 -35.72 -7.40 -34.75
C GLU A 1037 -34.34 -8.03 -34.61
N GLU A 1038 -33.29 -7.22 -34.45
CA GLU A 1038 -31.92 -7.68 -34.21
C GLU A 1038 -31.77 -8.29 -32.81
N GLU A 1039 -32.39 -7.68 -31.79
CA GLU A 1039 -32.51 -8.23 -30.45
C GLU A 1039 -33.26 -9.58 -30.45
N GLU A 1040 -34.38 -9.65 -31.17
CA GLU A 1040 -35.22 -10.86 -31.27
C GLU A 1040 -34.44 -12.03 -31.90
N VAL A 1041 -33.66 -11.76 -32.95
CA VAL A 1041 -32.82 -12.77 -33.63
C VAL A 1041 -31.70 -13.26 -32.72
N VAL A 1042 -30.96 -12.35 -32.08
CA VAL A 1042 -29.86 -12.70 -31.16
C VAL A 1042 -30.40 -13.45 -29.94
N ARG A 1043 -31.55 -13.03 -29.39
CA ARG A 1043 -32.23 -13.72 -28.30
C ARG A 1043 -32.69 -15.12 -28.70
N LYS A 1044 -33.22 -15.29 -29.92
CA LYS A 1044 -33.68 -16.59 -30.42
C LYS A 1044 -32.51 -17.55 -30.67
N ILE A 1045 -31.38 -17.07 -31.21
CA ILE A 1045 -30.15 -17.85 -31.37
C ILE A 1045 -29.59 -18.26 -30.00
N THR A 1046 -29.54 -17.33 -29.05
CA THR A 1046 -29.04 -17.54 -27.69
C THR A 1046 -29.91 -18.55 -26.94
N ASN A 1047 -31.23 -18.42 -27.02
CA ASN A 1047 -32.17 -19.37 -26.40
C ASN A 1047 -32.11 -20.76 -27.05
N THR A 1048 -31.91 -20.84 -28.37
CA THR A 1048 -31.75 -22.14 -29.05
C THR A 1048 -30.43 -22.83 -28.65
N ALA A 1049 -29.35 -22.06 -28.48
CA ALA A 1049 -28.08 -22.56 -27.96
C ALA A 1049 -28.23 -23.04 -26.50
N TYR A 1050 -28.99 -22.29 -25.70
CA TYR A 1050 -29.29 -22.64 -24.31
C TYR A 1050 -30.17 -23.90 -24.19
N GLU A 1051 -31.20 -24.04 -25.02
CA GLU A 1051 -32.04 -25.24 -25.04
C GLU A 1051 -31.28 -26.52 -25.47
N ARG A 1052 -30.28 -26.38 -26.36
CA ARG A 1052 -29.37 -27.48 -26.72
C ARG A 1052 -28.45 -27.88 -25.56
N LEU A 1053 -28.07 -26.94 -24.70
CA LEU A 1053 -27.26 -27.20 -23.51
C LEU A 1053 -28.06 -27.80 -22.35
N VAL A 1054 -29.37 -27.51 -22.28
CA VAL A 1054 -30.21 -27.83 -21.12
C VAL A 1054 -31.02 -29.13 -21.29
N LYS A 1055 -31.23 -29.65 -22.51
CA LYS A 1055 -31.89 -30.97 -22.67
C LYS A 1055 -30.95 -32.13 -22.28
N PRO A 1056 -31.27 -32.93 -21.24
CA PRO A 1056 -30.54 -34.17 -20.98
C PRO A 1056 -30.93 -35.21 -22.02
N ALA A 1057 -29.95 -35.81 -22.69
CA ALA A 1057 -30.15 -37.06 -23.40
C ALA A 1057 -30.52 -38.16 -22.36
N LEU A 1058 -31.78 -38.57 -22.35
CA LEU A 1058 -32.23 -39.77 -21.64
C LEU A 1058 -31.43 -40.98 -22.15
N ARG A 1059 -30.43 -41.45 -21.40
CA ARG A 1059 -29.74 -42.71 -21.69
C ARG A 1059 -30.56 -43.88 -21.15
N LYS A 1060 -30.66 -44.92 -21.98
CA LYS A 1060 -31.33 -46.23 -21.83
C LYS A 1060 -31.15 -47.00 -20.50
N ARG A 1061 -30.35 -46.52 -19.53
CA ARG A 1061 -29.97 -47.27 -18.32
C ARG A 1061 -31.07 -47.31 -17.26
N ASP A 1062 -31.98 -46.34 -17.22
CA ASP A 1062 -33.10 -46.32 -16.27
C ASP A 1062 -34.25 -47.28 -16.64
N LYS A 1063 -34.20 -47.91 -17.82
CA LYS A 1063 -35.14 -48.98 -18.19
C LYS A 1063 -34.77 -50.35 -17.62
N LEU A 1064 -33.52 -50.57 -17.19
CA LEU A 1064 -33.01 -51.88 -16.79
C LEU A 1064 -33.02 -52.11 -15.27
N THR A 1065 -32.90 -51.05 -14.47
CA THR A 1065 -32.92 -51.13 -13.00
C THR A 1065 -34.32 -51.33 -12.40
N HIS A 1066 -35.38 -51.18 -13.21
CA HIS A 1066 -36.77 -51.41 -12.76
C HIS A 1066 -37.28 -52.84 -13.00
N MET A 1067 -36.48 -53.72 -13.60
CA MET A 1067 -36.85 -55.12 -13.85
C MET A 1067 -36.49 -56.09 -12.72
N PHE A 1068 -35.54 -55.75 -11.84
CA PHE A 1068 -35.03 -56.71 -10.86
C PHE A 1068 -34.76 -56.06 -9.50
N SER A 1069 -35.77 -56.05 -8.63
CA SER A 1069 -35.64 -56.45 -7.21
C SER A 1069 -36.93 -56.10 -6.45
N GLY A 1070 -37.74 -57.13 -6.22
CA GLY A 1070 -38.99 -57.07 -5.48
C GLY A 1070 -38.81 -56.87 -3.97
N LYS A 1071 -39.83 -56.29 -3.35
CA LYS A 1071 -40.04 -56.28 -1.89
C LYS A 1071 -40.37 -57.69 -1.35
N PRO A 1072 -40.26 -57.94 -0.04
CA PRO A 1072 -41.44 -57.75 0.81
C PRO A 1072 -41.22 -57.16 2.24
N LYS A 1073 -42.39 -56.85 2.83
CA LYS A 1073 -42.80 -56.17 4.08
C LYS A 1073 -42.24 -56.69 5.43
N ALA A 1074 -42.18 -55.84 6.48
CA ALA A 1074 -43.13 -55.77 7.62
C ALA A 1074 -42.71 -54.77 8.75
N GLN A 1075 -43.71 -54.20 9.43
CA GLN A 1075 -43.73 -53.24 10.57
C GLN A 1075 -43.60 -53.95 11.97
N PRO A 1076 -43.90 -53.34 13.15
CA PRO A 1076 -43.35 -52.15 13.84
C PRO A 1076 -43.11 -52.37 15.39
N SER A 1077 -42.69 -51.33 16.12
CA SER A 1077 -43.16 -50.90 17.48
C SER A 1077 -42.20 -50.85 18.70
N SER A 1078 -42.47 -49.82 19.52
CA SER A 1078 -42.31 -49.66 20.98
C SER A 1078 -41.03 -49.05 21.62
N LYS A 1079 -41.24 -47.94 22.35
CA LYS A 1079 -40.45 -47.42 23.52
C LYS A 1079 -40.72 -48.31 24.77
N PRO A 1080 -40.24 -48.05 26.04
CA PRO A 1080 -39.40 -47.00 26.63
C PRO A 1080 -38.38 -47.47 27.75
N GLN A 1081 -37.78 -46.49 28.46
CA GLN A 1081 -37.52 -46.43 29.93
C GLN A 1081 -36.10 -46.64 30.55
N ALA A 1082 -35.60 -45.52 31.11
CA ALA A 1082 -35.13 -45.27 32.49
C ALA A 1082 -33.92 -46.00 33.12
N ARG A 1083 -32.95 -45.20 33.64
CA ARG A 1083 -32.61 -45.16 35.08
C ARG A 1083 -31.72 -43.95 35.47
N LYS A 1084 -32.10 -43.30 36.56
CA LYS A 1084 -31.35 -42.33 37.39
C LYS A 1084 -30.76 -43.07 38.61
N THR A 1085 -29.60 -42.61 39.11
CA THR A 1085 -29.14 -42.45 40.53
C THR A 1085 -27.64 -42.13 40.50
N SER A 1086 -27.18 -40.89 40.74
CA SER A 1086 -26.85 -40.21 42.01
C SER A 1086 -25.79 -40.89 42.89
N ILE A 1087 -24.68 -40.19 43.17
CA ILE A 1087 -24.10 -39.91 44.51
C ILE A 1087 -22.93 -38.91 44.33
N ALA A 1088 -22.75 -38.05 45.32
CA ALA A 1088 -22.07 -36.77 45.27
C ALA A 1088 -20.66 -36.74 45.93
N GLU A 1089 -20.02 -35.58 45.75
CA GLU A 1089 -18.96 -34.94 46.56
C GLU A 1089 -17.50 -35.44 46.50
N ARG A 1090 -16.60 -34.58 45.99
CA ARG A 1090 -15.64 -33.82 46.83
C ARG A 1090 -14.86 -32.76 46.06
N PHE A 1091 -14.72 -31.62 46.74
CA PHE A 1091 -13.82 -30.49 46.50
C PHE A 1091 -12.38 -30.88 46.13
N ASN A 1092 -11.77 -30.22 45.15
CA ASN A 1092 -10.72 -29.21 45.41
C ASN A 1092 -10.21 -28.47 44.16
N ARG A 1093 -10.03 -27.16 44.36
CA ARG A 1093 -9.11 -26.20 43.71
C ARG A 1093 -9.31 -25.82 42.24
N ARG A 1094 -9.86 -24.62 42.06
CA ARG A 1094 -9.15 -23.51 41.42
C ARG A 1094 -9.32 -22.25 42.25
#